data_AF-A0A836C7B8-F1
#
_entry.id   AF-A0A836C7B8-F1
#
_cell.length_a   1.000
_cell.length_b   1.000
_cell.length_c   1.000
_cell.angle_alpha   90.00
_cell.angle_beta   90.00
_cell.angle_gamma   90.00
#
_symmetry.space_group_name_H-M   'P 1'
#
loop_
_entity.id
_entity.type
_entity.pdbx_description
1 polymer ?
#
loop_
_entity_poly.entity_id
_entity_poly.type
_entity_poly.pdbx_seq_one_letter_code
_entity_poly.pdbx_strand_id
1 'polypeptide(L)'
;MRSRQCLAAAWVACVLALCLAISLPAVRAHGFLQWPVSRNYAAHLNNEYWCHHCGQGGGQWKQPGVCGDPFQDNPAINFTTRFYGYRANLTEGQELDVTIYISTNHGGRMSLRVCPLARGQISHACFALPQNQLRRVSSNPEYSGKLYQYLRPSDQVVTSRWRLPAGVSCPDGCVLQWWWLGFQHCALPCEAGSGEVASECGRNLLFNVPMCTGGPLQTEQFNNYFTLSPLHGIDCSMRSPLADPSACSSYSCQQCSANALAAGKPSLDPPCRSCAAALADGWACYNCLAAPLATTNDVVLRGCLTCAADGVNGWACRECAKAALSPADNSNCATCHRRASAANSWGCLNCFTAAGSSEPKRAVCLGCVGANAEPWACGQCAARYASACEAEQCVACLQANPAAACAQGQGLSLCFPAPARLRNEYYCPHCGQGGGQWKQPDVCGNPFQDNPPINFTTRFYGYVANLTEAQEIDITISINTNHGGRMALRLCPLARDQISHACFALPQNQLRRVSTNPEYDGKLYQYVKSSDVIIASRWRLPAGVSCPDGCVLQWWWSAFQFCALPCQPGSDDVASECGRNLVFPVDTCTGGPLQTEQFNNCADVMIARADGAPLAPSPPPPSPSPPPPPPSLPAPPSPPPASPRPSPPPPKPSRPPTPPSSPPPPPSPLADPSACSSYSCQQCSANALAAGKPSLDPPCRSCAAALADGWACYNCLAAPLATTNEDVLRGCFTCAADGVNGWACRECAKAALSGPDHANCATCYKRASAANNWGCLNCQTAAGSSEPKRAVCLGCVGANAEPWACGQCAARYASACEAEQCVACLQANPAAAWACYSASYAASCSAAGGRRLRV
;
A
#
# COMPACT_ATOMS: atom_id res chain seq x y z
N MET A 1 -56.04 -5.27 6.91
CA MET A 1 -54.83 -5.62 7.69
C MET A 1 -53.65 -6.11 6.83
N ARG A 2 -53.85 -6.91 5.77
CA ARG A 2 -52.75 -7.41 4.91
C ARG A 2 -51.92 -6.34 4.17
N SER A 3 -52.51 -5.19 3.81
CA SER A 3 -51.80 -4.11 3.11
C SER A 3 -50.74 -3.39 3.97
N ARG A 4 -50.94 -3.29 5.29
CA ARG A 4 -49.97 -2.64 6.19
C ARG A 4 -48.74 -3.50 6.46
N GLN A 5 -48.87 -4.82 6.37
CA GLN A 5 -47.76 -5.77 6.56
C GLN A 5 -46.82 -5.79 5.35
N CYS A 6 -47.33 -5.60 4.13
CA CYS A 6 -46.50 -5.54 2.92
C CYS A 6 -45.67 -4.25 2.85
N LEU A 7 -46.24 -3.12 3.29
CA LEU A 7 -45.54 -1.83 3.33
C LEU A 7 -44.39 -1.83 4.35
N ALA A 8 -44.57 -2.45 5.52
CA ALA A 8 -43.53 -2.55 6.53
C ALA A 8 -42.35 -3.43 6.07
N ALA A 9 -42.62 -4.56 5.41
CA ALA A 9 -41.59 -5.45 4.89
C ALA A 9 -40.75 -4.80 3.78
N ALA A 10 -41.40 -4.05 2.86
CA ALA A 10 -40.71 -3.31 1.81
C ALA A 10 -39.82 -2.19 2.38
N TRP A 11 -40.28 -1.51 3.44
CA TRP A 11 -39.51 -0.45 4.09
C TRP A 11 -38.26 -1.00 4.80
N VAL A 12 -38.41 -2.12 5.53
CA VAL A 12 -37.27 -2.79 6.19
C VAL A 12 -36.25 -3.30 5.18
N ALA A 13 -36.69 -3.89 4.07
CA ALA A 13 -35.80 -4.36 3.01
C ALA A 13 -35.03 -3.20 2.34
N CYS A 14 -35.68 -2.06 2.07
CA CYS A 14 -35.01 -0.88 1.53
C CYS A 14 -34.00 -0.28 2.51
N VAL A 15 -34.31 -0.21 3.81
CA VAL A 15 -33.39 0.30 4.84
C VAL A 15 -32.19 -0.64 5.00
N LEU A 16 -32.40 -1.96 5.02
CA LEU A 16 -31.30 -2.94 5.07
C LEU A 16 -30.41 -2.87 3.83
N ALA A 17 -30.98 -2.74 2.63
CA ALA A 17 -30.21 -2.59 1.39
C ALA A 17 -29.41 -1.28 1.37
N LEU A 18 -29.97 -0.18 1.87
CA LEU A 18 -29.27 1.10 2.00
C LEU A 18 -28.16 1.03 3.05
N CYS A 19 -28.39 0.39 4.19
CA CYS A 19 -27.37 0.17 5.22
C CYS A 19 -26.24 -0.76 4.74
N LEU A 20 -26.53 -1.82 3.98
CA LEU A 20 -25.49 -2.67 3.38
C LEU A 20 -24.65 -1.91 2.34
N ALA A 21 -25.28 -1.04 1.54
CA ALA A 21 -24.58 -0.26 0.52
C ALA A 21 -23.64 0.81 1.12
N ILE A 22 -23.98 1.35 2.30
CA ILE A 22 -23.16 2.36 3.00
C ILE A 22 -22.05 1.71 3.84
N SER A 23 -22.17 0.42 4.19
CA SER A 23 -21.24 -0.30 5.07
C SER A 23 -20.05 -0.99 4.39
N LEU A 24 -19.79 -0.74 3.10
CA LEU A 24 -18.60 -1.32 2.45
C LEU A 24 -17.34 -0.62 3.00
N PRO A 25 -16.45 -1.32 3.75
CA PRO A 25 -15.25 -0.71 4.26
C PRO A 25 -14.37 -0.25 3.09
N ALA A 26 -13.96 1.01 3.12
CA ALA A 26 -12.92 1.50 2.23
C ALA A 26 -11.62 0.78 2.63
N VAL A 27 -11.28 -0.29 1.90
CA VAL A 27 -10.00 -0.95 2.05
C VAL A 27 -8.94 0.02 1.53
N ARG A 28 -8.14 0.58 2.46
CA ARG A 28 -7.05 1.50 2.15
C ARG A 28 -5.92 0.72 1.47
N ALA A 29 -5.42 1.18 0.32
CA ALA A 29 -4.22 0.62 -0.27
C ALA A 29 -2.96 1.22 0.34
N HIS A 30 -1.88 0.45 0.38
CA HIS A 30 -0.69 0.84 1.12
C HIS A 30 0.58 0.36 0.43
N GLY A 31 1.51 1.29 0.22
CA GLY A 31 2.83 0.99 -0.32
C GLY A 31 3.72 2.23 -0.41
N PHE A 32 5.02 2.01 -0.59
CA PHE A 32 6.01 3.07 -0.74
C PHE A 32 7.18 2.61 -1.61
N LEU A 33 7.88 3.59 -2.19
CA LEU A 33 9.12 3.36 -2.92
C LEU A 33 10.28 3.23 -1.94
N GLN A 34 10.78 2.02 -1.75
CA GLN A 34 11.81 1.70 -0.77
C GLN A 34 13.21 2.04 -1.29
N TRP A 35 13.50 1.72 -2.55
CA TRP A 35 14.75 2.11 -3.21
C TRP A 35 14.51 2.62 -4.64
N PRO A 36 15.09 3.77 -5.02
CA PRO A 36 15.78 4.71 -4.13
C PRO A 36 14.83 5.30 -3.08
N VAL A 37 15.37 5.61 -1.90
CA VAL A 37 14.57 5.95 -0.71
C VAL A 37 13.65 7.14 -0.98
N SER A 38 12.32 6.93 -0.95
CA SER A 38 11.34 7.99 -1.11
C SER A 38 11.33 8.96 0.08
N ARG A 39 10.81 10.18 -0.10
CA ARG A 39 10.77 11.19 0.96
C ARG A 39 9.87 10.79 2.13
N ASN A 40 8.73 10.15 1.88
CA ASN A 40 7.87 9.59 2.92
C ASN A 40 8.56 8.46 3.69
N TYR A 41 9.36 7.63 3.01
CA TYR A 41 10.14 6.61 3.70
C TYR A 41 11.33 7.21 4.45
N ALA A 42 12.01 8.20 3.89
CA ALA A 42 13.04 8.99 4.58
C ALA A 42 12.50 9.67 5.84
N ALA A 43 11.31 10.26 5.77
CA ALA A 43 10.65 10.86 6.92
C ALA A 43 10.37 9.83 8.02
N HIS A 44 9.99 8.61 7.64
CA HIS A 44 9.86 7.49 8.58
C HIS A 44 11.17 7.07 9.21
N LEU A 45 12.24 6.94 8.43
CA LEU A 45 13.58 6.65 8.95
C LEU A 45 14.09 7.75 9.90
N ASN A 46 13.61 8.98 9.75
CA ASN A 46 13.91 10.11 10.62
C ASN A 46 12.91 10.29 11.79
N ASN A 47 11.97 9.35 11.99
CA ASN A 47 10.88 9.45 12.99
C ASN A 47 9.99 10.70 12.85
N GLU A 48 9.91 11.32 11.67
CA GLU A 48 9.05 12.46 11.38
C GLU A 48 7.67 12.06 10.85
N TYR A 49 7.55 10.83 10.34
CA TYR A 49 6.32 10.32 9.76
C TYR A 49 6.19 8.81 9.96
N TRP A 50 5.19 8.37 10.75
CA TRP A 50 5.11 6.96 11.13
C TRP A 50 4.58 6.08 9.97
N CYS A 51 3.55 6.53 9.25
CA CYS A 51 2.90 5.71 8.22
C CYS A 51 3.44 5.97 6.81
N HIS A 52 4.72 5.69 6.57
CA HIS A 52 5.32 5.86 5.23
C HIS A 52 4.55 5.15 4.10
N HIS A 53 3.81 4.08 4.36
CA HIS A 53 2.98 3.40 3.36
C HIS A 53 1.57 4.00 3.18
N CYS A 54 1.18 5.02 3.95
CA CYS A 54 -0.13 5.69 3.88
C CYS A 54 -0.19 6.86 2.86
N GLY A 55 0.70 6.87 1.86
CA GLY A 55 0.78 7.93 0.83
C GLY A 55 -0.28 7.91 -0.25
N GLN A 56 -1.40 7.24 -0.01
CA GLN A 56 -2.58 7.32 -0.86
C GLN A 56 -3.23 8.69 -0.79
N GLY A 57 -3.46 9.27 -1.95
CA GLY A 57 -4.50 10.27 -2.12
C GLY A 57 -5.36 9.86 -3.29
N GLY A 58 -6.68 9.89 -3.11
CA GLY A 58 -7.61 9.70 -4.24
C GLY A 58 -8.79 8.77 -4.05
N GLY A 59 -9.05 8.28 -2.83
CA GLY A 59 -10.41 7.86 -2.50
C GLY A 59 -11.36 9.05 -2.66
N GLN A 60 -12.42 8.91 -3.48
CA GLN A 60 -13.42 9.94 -3.81
C GLN A 60 -13.00 11.03 -4.83
N TRP A 61 -12.47 10.65 -6.00
CA TRP A 61 -12.39 11.55 -7.19
C TRP A 61 -11.42 12.72 -7.07
N LYS A 62 -10.51 12.69 -6.09
CA LYS A 62 -9.47 13.72 -5.92
C LYS A 62 -8.15 13.21 -6.46
N GLN A 63 -7.48 13.99 -7.29
CA GLN A 63 -6.12 13.67 -7.68
C GLN A 63 -5.19 13.94 -6.49
N PRO A 64 -4.35 12.98 -6.06
CA PRO A 64 -3.30 13.28 -5.11
C PRO A 64 -2.37 14.34 -5.70
N GLY A 65 -1.74 15.11 -4.84
CA GLY A 65 -0.60 15.95 -5.18
C GLY A 65 0.52 15.12 -5.81
N VAL A 66 1.48 15.84 -6.41
CA VAL A 66 2.63 15.26 -7.13
C VAL A 66 3.42 14.25 -6.28
N CYS A 67 3.36 14.45 -4.96
CA CYS A 67 4.13 13.76 -3.95
C CYS A 67 3.28 12.89 -3.00
N GLY A 68 2.01 12.66 -3.33
CA GLY A 68 1.07 11.88 -2.51
C GLY A 68 0.28 12.70 -1.49
N ASP A 69 0.55 14.00 -1.36
CA ASP A 69 -0.19 14.93 -0.49
C ASP A 69 -1.62 15.22 -1.00
N PRO A 70 -2.67 15.41 -0.18
CA PRO A 70 -2.71 15.24 1.27
C PRO A 70 -2.83 13.76 1.66
N PHE A 71 -2.17 13.43 2.76
CA PHE A 71 -2.20 12.11 3.38
C PHE A 71 -3.52 11.87 4.10
N GLN A 72 -3.99 10.62 4.15
CA GLN A 72 -5.22 10.25 4.85
C GLN A 72 -5.25 10.65 6.32
N ASP A 73 -4.07 10.77 6.97
CA ASP A 73 -3.99 10.92 8.43
C ASP A 73 -3.23 12.19 8.92
N ASN A 74 -2.66 13.02 8.03
CA ASN A 74 -1.99 14.26 8.46
C ASN A 74 -1.87 15.32 7.34
N PRO A 75 -2.73 16.36 7.31
CA PRO A 75 -2.65 17.43 6.31
C PRO A 75 -1.45 18.38 6.51
N ALA A 76 -0.71 18.29 7.63
CA ALA A 76 0.37 19.23 7.96
C ALA A 76 1.73 18.88 7.32
N ILE A 77 1.92 17.64 6.84
CA ILE A 77 3.15 17.25 6.15
C ILE A 77 2.94 17.45 4.65
N ASN A 78 3.70 18.38 4.07
CA ASN A 78 3.78 18.57 2.62
C ASN A 78 5.12 18.06 2.11
N PHE A 79 5.03 16.98 1.39
CA PHE A 79 6.16 16.22 0.92
C PHE A 79 6.81 16.86 -0.32
N THR A 80 6.02 17.62 -1.09
CA THR A 80 6.53 18.46 -2.19
C THR A 80 7.61 19.43 -1.71
N THR A 81 7.46 20.03 -0.53
CA THR A 81 8.39 21.03 0.01
C THR A 81 9.48 20.44 0.92
N ARG A 82 9.20 19.35 1.65
CA ARG A 82 10.21 18.70 2.50
C ARG A 82 11.33 18.06 1.69
N PHE A 83 12.56 18.22 2.16
CA PHE A 83 13.76 17.71 1.50
C PHE A 83 14.69 17.05 2.48
N TYR A 84 15.11 15.83 2.13
CA TYR A 84 15.97 14.99 2.96
C TYR A 84 17.32 14.73 2.29
N GLY A 85 17.78 15.64 1.43
CA GLY A 85 18.96 15.43 0.60
C GLY A 85 18.69 14.65 -0.68
N TYR A 86 19.73 14.55 -1.53
CA TYR A 86 19.74 13.64 -2.67
C TYR A 86 19.93 12.21 -2.17
N ARG A 87 19.20 11.26 -2.75
CA ARG A 87 19.18 9.85 -2.31
C ARG A 87 19.91 8.91 -3.27
N ALA A 88 20.17 9.34 -4.49
CA ALA A 88 20.98 8.62 -5.46
C ALA A 88 21.59 9.58 -6.49
N ASN A 89 22.72 9.18 -7.06
CA ASN A 89 23.37 9.82 -8.20
C ASN A 89 23.23 8.85 -9.37
N LEU A 90 22.53 9.25 -10.43
CA LEU A 90 22.25 8.40 -11.59
C LEU A 90 22.63 9.14 -12.87
N THR A 91 22.98 8.38 -13.90
CA THR A 91 23.27 8.90 -15.24
C THR A 91 22.03 8.74 -16.12
N GLU A 92 21.76 9.69 -17.02
CA GLU A 92 20.72 9.51 -18.03
C GLU A 92 20.92 8.21 -18.82
N GLY A 93 19.84 7.54 -19.21
CA GLY A 93 19.91 6.23 -19.87
C GLY A 93 20.35 5.05 -18.97
N GLN A 94 20.76 5.27 -17.72
CA GLN A 94 21.18 4.20 -16.81
C GLN A 94 20.04 3.23 -16.51
N GLU A 95 20.36 1.95 -16.42
CA GLU A 95 19.49 0.92 -15.86
C GLU A 95 19.69 0.79 -14.34
N LEU A 96 18.61 0.76 -13.57
CA LEU A 96 18.62 0.65 -12.12
C LEU A 96 17.54 -0.31 -11.61
N ASP A 97 17.80 -0.98 -10.48
CA ASP A 97 16.86 -1.93 -9.85
C ASP A 97 16.01 -1.25 -8.79
N VAL A 98 14.77 -0.88 -9.11
CA VAL A 98 13.87 -0.17 -8.20
C VAL A 98 13.11 -1.16 -7.31
N THR A 99 13.11 -0.89 -6.00
CA THR A 99 12.41 -1.69 -4.99
C THR A 99 11.21 -0.92 -4.42
N ILE A 100 10.04 -1.53 -4.52
CA ILE A 100 8.77 -1.00 -4.02
C ILE A 100 8.24 -1.99 -2.97
N TYR A 101 7.77 -1.47 -1.84
CA TYR A 101 7.12 -2.26 -0.80
C TYR A 101 5.62 -1.98 -0.80
N ILE A 102 4.82 -3.04 -0.71
CA ILE A 102 3.36 -3.03 -0.78
C ILE A 102 2.84 -3.82 0.42
N SER A 103 2.31 -3.12 1.42
CA SER A 103 1.68 -3.75 2.59
C SER A 103 0.28 -4.25 2.29
N THR A 104 -0.42 -3.68 1.31
CA THR A 104 -1.73 -4.17 0.87
C THR A 104 -1.79 -4.11 -0.63
N ASN A 105 -1.89 -5.27 -1.28
CA ASN A 105 -1.84 -5.37 -2.74
C ASN A 105 -3.25 -5.30 -3.34
N HIS A 106 -3.53 -4.20 -4.04
CA HIS A 106 -4.80 -3.94 -4.72
C HIS A 106 -4.76 -4.26 -6.22
N GLY A 107 -3.68 -4.93 -6.66
CA GLY A 107 -3.42 -5.17 -8.05
C GLY A 107 -3.19 -3.86 -8.82
N GLY A 108 -3.62 -3.86 -10.08
CA GLY A 108 -3.49 -2.70 -10.95
C GLY A 108 -2.09 -2.53 -11.50
N ARG A 109 -1.74 -1.28 -11.86
CA ARG A 109 -0.53 -0.98 -12.64
C ARG A 109 0.27 0.16 -12.04
N MET A 110 1.59 0.06 -12.17
CA MET A 110 2.53 1.08 -11.71
C MET A 110 3.52 1.48 -12.79
N SER A 111 4.03 2.71 -12.70
CA SER A 111 5.09 3.26 -13.55
C SER A 111 6.07 4.08 -12.72
N LEU A 112 7.26 4.27 -13.26
CA LEU A 112 8.25 5.21 -12.73
C LEU A 112 8.45 6.37 -13.70
N ARG A 113 8.61 7.57 -13.15
CA ARG A 113 8.68 8.82 -13.91
C ARG A 113 9.71 9.74 -13.31
N VAL A 114 10.31 10.62 -14.09
CA VAL A 114 11.29 11.60 -13.62
C VAL A 114 10.93 13.00 -14.12
N CYS A 115 10.90 13.98 -13.22
CA CYS A 115 10.72 15.38 -13.59
C CYS A 115 12.08 16.10 -13.44
N PRO A 116 12.63 16.70 -14.52
CA PRO A 116 13.89 17.41 -14.47
C PRO A 116 13.77 18.85 -13.93
N LEU A 117 12.54 19.33 -13.67
CA LEU A 117 12.33 20.66 -13.11
C LEU A 117 12.82 20.73 -11.66
N ALA A 118 13.22 21.94 -11.24
CA ALA A 118 13.58 22.21 -9.87
C ALA A 118 12.44 21.82 -8.92
N ARG A 119 12.78 21.42 -7.68
CA ARG A 119 11.84 20.90 -6.69
C ARG A 119 10.58 21.74 -6.49
N GLY A 120 10.70 23.06 -6.49
CA GLY A 120 9.57 23.98 -6.31
C GLY A 120 8.66 24.14 -7.55
N GLN A 121 9.04 23.52 -8.67
CA GLN A 121 8.38 23.65 -9.98
C GLN A 121 7.82 22.30 -10.49
N ILE A 122 7.93 21.23 -9.71
CA ILE A 122 7.43 19.91 -10.12
C ILE A 122 5.90 19.93 -10.23
N SER A 123 5.38 19.24 -11.25
CA SER A 123 3.95 19.17 -11.54
C SER A 123 3.59 17.82 -12.14
N HIS A 124 2.32 17.42 -12.06
CA HIS A 124 1.82 16.22 -12.74
C HIS A 124 2.07 16.27 -14.26
N ALA A 125 1.94 17.47 -14.86
CA ALA A 125 2.21 17.68 -16.27
C ALA A 125 3.66 17.32 -16.63
N CYS A 126 4.63 17.73 -15.80
CA CYS A 126 6.03 17.36 -15.99
C CYS A 126 6.23 15.84 -16.02
N PHE A 127 5.68 15.14 -15.04
CA PHE A 127 5.79 13.68 -14.96
C PHE A 127 5.07 12.96 -16.10
N ALA A 128 3.96 13.50 -16.60
CA ALA A 128 3.17 12.91 -17.68
C ALA A 128 3.82 13.00 -19.07
N LEU A 129 4.86 13.82 -19.25
CA LEU A 129 5.55 13.94 -20.53
C LEU A 129 6.16 12.59 -20.95
N PRO A 130 5.99 12.13 -22.20
CA PRO A 130 6.51 10.83 -22.65
C PRO A 130 8.01 10.65 -22.46
N GLN A 131 8.81 11.71 -22.65
CA GLN A 131 10.27 11.70 -22.46
C GLN A 131 10.68 11.57 -20.98
N ASN A 132 9.76 11.74 -20.05
CA ASN A 132 10.00 11.69 -18.60
C ASN A 132 9.60 10.33 -17.99
N GLN A 133 9.14 9.38 -18.80
CA GLN A 133 8.71 8.06 -18.34
C GLN A 133 9.87 7.05 -18.41
N LEU A 134 10.11 6.31 -17.32
CA LEU A 134 11.09 5.22 -17.32
C LEU A 134 10.53 4.00 -18.06
N ARG A 135 11.43 3.19 -18.61
CA ARG A 135 11.10 1.97 -19.36
C ARG A 135 11.56 0.75 -18.60
N ARG A 136 10.73 -0.29 -18.50
CA ARG A 136 11.12 -1.56 -17.87
C ARG A 136 12.26 -2.20 -18.66
N VAL A 137 13.19 -2.81 -17.93
CA VAL A 137 14.23 -3.67 -18.49
C VAL A 137 13.96 -5.08 -18.01
N SER A 138 13.77 -6.00 -18.95
CA SER A 138 13.52 -7.40 -18.63
C SER A 138 14.20 -8.30 -19.65
N SER A 139 14.62 -9.48 -19.21
CA SER A 139 15.06 -10.56 -20.10
C SER A 139 13.89 -11.14 -20.91
N ASN A 140 12.65 -11.00 -20.43
CA ASN A 140 11.47 -11.35 -21.21
C ASN A 140 11.10 -10.18 -22.15
N PRO A 141 11.11 -10.40 -23.49
CA PRO A 141 10.79 -9.36 -24.46
C PRO A 141 9.35 -8.84 -24.35
N GLU A 142 8.43 -9.61 -23.76
CA GLU A 142 7.06 -9.15 -23.47
C GLU A 142 7.05 -7.98 -22.46
N TYR A 143 8.02 -7.94 -21.53
CA TYR A 143 8.08 -6.95 -20.46
C TYR A 143 9.10 -5.84 -20.70
N SER A 144 10.11 -6.07 -21.53
CA SER A 144 11.16 -5.09 -21.82
C SER A 144 10.63 -3.91 -22.65
N GLY A 145 11.02 -2.68 -22.32
CA GLY A 145 10.58 -1.45 -22.97
C GLY A 145 9.16 -0.98 -22.59
N LYS A 146 8.45 -1.73 -21.75
CA LYS A 146 7.09 -1.40 -21.31
C LYS A 146 7.08 -0.28 -20.28
N LEU A 147 6.07 0.60 -20.32
CA LEU A 147 5.91 1.68 -19.32
C LEU A 147 5.39 1.19 -17.98
N TYR A 148 4.51 0.20 -18.04
CA TYR A 148 3.76 -0.25 -16.87
C TYR A 148 4.22 -1.64 -16.42
N GLN A 149 4.22 -1.81 -15.10
CA GLN A 149 4.27 -3.10 -14.45
C GLN A 149 2.93 -3.36 -13.76
N TYR A 150 2.35 -4.52 -13.99
CA TYR A 150 1.13 -4.95 -13.31
C TYR A 150 1.49 -5.74 -12.06
N LEU A 151 0.78 -5.46 -10.97
CA LEU A 151 0.97 -6.18 -9.72
C LEU A 151 0.28 -7.54 -9.76
N ARG A 152 1.00 -8.55 -9.29
CA ARG A 152 0.54 -9.93 -9.18
C ARG A 152 0.12 -10.23 -7.73
N PRO A 153 -0.70 -11.27 -7.49
CA PRO A 153 -1.19 -11.59 -6.14
C PRO A 153 -0.09 -11.75 -5.07
N SER A 154 1.09 -12.27 -5.45
CA SER A 154 2.22 -12.49 -4.54
C SER A 154 3.13 -11.27 -4.34
N ASP A 155 2.86 -10.16 -5.01
CA ASP A 155 3.74 -9.00 -4.97
C ASP A 155 3.56 -8.23 -3.64
N GLN A 156 4.53 -8.38 -2.73
CA GLN A 156 4.68 -7.54 -1.53
C GLN A 156 5.94 -6.68 -1.59
N VAL A 157 7.05 -7.24 -2.07
CA VAL A 157 8.26 -6.48 -2.37
C VAL A 157 8.61 -6.69 -3.82
N VAL A 158 8.43 -5.64 -4.61
CA VAL A 158 8.67 -5.66 -6.05
C VAL A 158 10.01 -5.02 -6.33
N THR A 159 11.00 -5.84 -6.66
CA THR A 159 12.27 -5.36 -7.23
C THR A 159 12.25 -5.56 -8.73
N SER A 160 12.43 -4.49 -9.49
CA SER A 160 12.32 -4.50 -10.95
C SER A 160 13.33 -3.56 -11.57
N ARG A 161 13.89 -3.93 -12.73
CA ARG A 161 14.88 -3.10 -13.43
C ARG A 161 14.20 -2.11 -14.35
N TRP A 162 14.67 -0.86 -14.33
CA TRP A 162 14.15 0.24 -15.13
C TRP A 162 15.28 1.04 -15.75
N ARG A 163 15.08 1.53 -16.97
CA ARG A 163 15.99 2.42 -17.67
C ARG A 163 15.51 3.86 -17.55
N LEU A 164 16.40 4.75 -17.11
CA LEU A 164 16.19 6.19 -17.14
C LEU A 164 16.04 6.69 -18.59
N PRO A 165 15.24 7.72 -18.84
CA PRO A 165 15.19 8.33 -20.16
C PRO A 165 16.56 8.90 -20.57
N ALA A 166 16.91 8.76 -21.84
CA ALA A 166 18.08 9.42 -22.40
C ALA A 166 17.77 10.91 -22.65
N GLY A 167 18.75 11.80 -22.47
CA GLY A 167 18.60 13.24 -22.66
C GLY A 167 17.84 13.97 -21.54
N VAL A 168 17.52 13.29 -20.43
CA VAL A 168 16.91 13.90 -19.25
C VAL A 168 17.96 14.08 -18.17
N SER A 169 18.45 15.31 -18.05
CA SER A 169 19.39 15.74 -17.01
C SER A 169 18.82 16.89 -16.19
N CYS A 170 19.30 17.04 -14.96
CA CYS A 170 18.77 17.97 -13.98
C CYS A 170 19.90 18.44 -13.06
N PRO A 171 20.62 19.52 -13.41
CA PRO A 171 21.77 20.02 -12.66
C PRO A 171 21.43 20.49 -11.24
N ASP A 172 20.16 20.81 -10.97
CA ASP A 172 19.67 21.19 -9.64
C ASP A 172 18.96 20.02 -8.93
N GLY A 173 19.10 18.82 -9.48
CA GLY A 173 18.52 17.57 -9.03
C GLY A 173 17.11 17.29 -9.56
N CYS A 174 16.85 16.04 -9.90
CA CYS A 174 15.54 15.58 -10.40
C CYS A 174 14.67 15.11 -9.26
N VAL A 175 13.36 15.01 -9.52
CA VAL A 175 12.46 14.19 -8.70
C VAL A 175 12.02 12.97 -9.50
N LEU A 176 12.23 11.77 -8.98
CA LEU A 176 11.66 10.54 -9.52
C LEU A 176 10.39 10.20 -8.76
N GLN A 177 9.30 9.89 -9.46
CA GLN A 177 7.98 9.54 -8.94
C GLN A 177 7.67 8.06 -9.25
N TRP A 178 7.36 7.29 -8.21
CA TRP A 178 6.60 6.05 -8.32
C TRP A 178 5.10 6.39 -8.32
N TRP A 179 4.43 6.02 -9.40
CA TRP A 179 2.99 6.16 -9.56
C TRP A 179 2.33 4.80 -9.64
N TRP A 180 1.34 4.55 -8.79
CA TRP A 180 0.58 3.30 -8.79
C TRP A 180 -0.93 3.58 -8.79
N LEU A 181 -1.64 2.86 -9.66
CA LEU A 181 -3.09 2.82 -9.75
C LEU A 181 -3.60 1.48 -9.26
N GLY A 182 -4.31 1.49 -8.12
CA GLY A 182 -4.99 0.31 -7.58
C GLY A 182 -6.25 -0.01 -8.37
N PHE A 183 -6.48 -1.30 -8.70
CA PHE A 183 -7.64 -1.74 -9.49
C PHE A 183 -8.70 -2.43 -8.64
N GLN A 184 -8.80 -2.12 -7.34
CA GLN A 184 -9.75 -2.79 -6.43
C GLN A 184 -11.22 -2.49 -6.75
N HIS A 185 -11.52 -1.38 -7.43
CA HIS A 185 -12.87 -0.99 -7.82
C HIS A 185 -13.16 -1.22 -9.30
N CYS A 186 -12.20 -0.88 -10.15
CA CYS A 186 -12.31 -1.05 -11.59
C CYS A 186 -10.91 -1.13 -12.22
N ALA A 187 -10.82 -1.73 -13.41
CA ALA A 187 -9.61 -1.77 -14.20
C ALA A 187 -9.63 -0.67 -15.27
N LEU A 188 -8.49 -0.03 -15.51
CA LEU A 188 -8.36 0.93 -16.62
C LEU A 188 -8.14 0.20 -17.95
N PRO A 189 -8.69 0.73 -19.06
CA PRO A 189 -8.42 0.18 -20.38
C PRO A 189 -6.94 0.29 -20.71
N CYS A 190 -6.49 -0.51 -21.68
CA CYS A 190 -5.13 -0.43 -22.19
C CYS A 190 -4.89 0.97 -22.78
N GLU A 191 -3.78 1.61 -22.42
CA GLU A 191 -3.43 2.92 -22.96
C GLU A 191 -2.79 2.77 -24.34
N ALA A 192 -3.39 3.38 -25.36
CA ALA A 192 -2.88 3.28 -26.72
C ALA A 192 -1.48 3.90 -26.81
N GLY A 193 -0.53 3.18 -27.41
CA GLY A 193 0.84 3.66 -27.60
C GLY A 193 1.74 3.65 -26.36
N SER A 194 1.23 3.25 -25.19
CA SER A 194 2.05 3.11 -23.97
C SER A 194 3.02 1.92 -24.03
N GLY A 195 2.82 1.04 -25.02
CA GLY A 195 3.48 -0.25 -25.08
C GLY A 195 3.12 -1.02 -23.82
N GLU A 196 1.84 -1.28 -23.58
CA GLU A 196 1.40 -2.15 -22.49
C GLU A 196 1.66 -3.62 -22.82
N VAL A 197 1.56 -4.45 -21.78
CA VAL A 197 1.55 -5.89 -21.91
C VAL A 197 0.12 -6.30 -22.24
N ALA A 198 -0.13 -6.73 -23.48
CA ALA A 198 -1.48 -6.99 -23.98
C ALA A 198 -2.23 -8.05 -23.17
N SER A 199 -1.51 -8.99 -22.55
CA SER A 199 -2.08 -10.04 -21.71
C SER A 199 -2.50 -9.56 -20.30
N GLU A 200 -1.99 -8.42 -19.84
CA GLU A 200 -2.18 -7.89 -18.48
C GLU A 200 -3.00 -6.60 -18.44
N CYS A 201 -3.03 -5.81 -19.52
CA CYS A 201 -3.79 -4.56 -19.55
C CYS A 201 -5.31 -4.78 -19.58
N GLY A 202 -6.07 -3.80 -19.09
CA GLY A 202 -7.53 -3.89 -19.07
C GLY A 202 -8.13 -4.84 -18.01
N ARG A 203 -7.31 -5.42 -17.13
CA ARG A 203 -7.76 -6.36 -16.11
C ARG A 203 -7.02 -6.14 -14.79
N ASN A 204 -7.66 -6.51 -13.69
CA ASN A 204 -6.95 -6.68 -12.42
C ASN A 204 -6.50 -8.15 -12.33
N LEU A 205 -5.22 -8.37 -12.03
CA LEU A 205 -4.63 -9.71 -11.92
C LEU A 205 -4.98 -10.40 -10.59
N LEU A 206 -5.53 -9.67 -9.61
CA LEU A 206 -5.96 -10.18 -8.30
C LEU A 206 -7.47 -10.43 -8.24
N PHE A 207 -8.27 -9.53 -8.81
CA PHE A 207 -9.73 -9.53 -8.67
C PHE A 207 -10.42 -9.41 -10.03
N ASN A 208 -11.62 -9.98 -10.16
CA ASN A 208 -12.45 -9.70 -11.33
C ASN A 208 -13.26 -8.42 -11.09
N VAL A 209 -12.85 -7.31 -11.71
CA VAL A 209 -13.46 -5.98 -11.54
C VAL A 209 -13.93 -5.43 -12.89
N PRO A 210 -14.98 -4.59 -12.92
CA PRO A 210 -15.44 -3.95 -14.14
C PRO A 210 -14.42 -2.92 -14.67
N MET A 211 -14.59 -2.45 -15.91
CA MET A 211 -13.78 -1.36 -16.45
C MET A 211 -14.16 0.00 -15.84
N CYS A 212 -13.16 0.86 -15.62
CA CYS A 212 -13.40 2.23 -15.16
C CYS A 212 -14.08 3.05 -16.26
N THR A 213 -15.14 3.77 -15.90
CA THR A 213 -15.93 4.64 -16.78
C THR A 213 -15.53 6.11 -16.70
N GLY A 214 -14.76 6.50 -15.67
CA GLY A 214 -14.34 7.87 -15.38
C GLY A 214 -12.83 8.05 -15.33
N GLY A 215 -12.09 7.13 -15.97
CA GLY A 215 -10.63 7.18 -16.03
C GLY A 215 -9.94 6.98 -14.68
N PRO A 216 -8.66 7.42 -14.56
CA PRO A 216 -7.82 7.16 -13.38
C PRO A 216 -8.34 7.75 -12.07
N LEU A 217 -9.29 8.69 -12.09
CA LEU A 217 -9.88 9.27 -10.87
C LEU A 217 -10.84 8.30 -10.16
N GLN A 218 -11.23 7.19 -10.82
CA GLN A 218 -12.00 6.10 -10.22
C GLN A 218 -11.13 5.05 -9.54
N THR A 219 -9.82 5.08 -9.79
CA THR A 219 -8.84 4.19 -9.17
C THR A 219 -8.15 4.91 -8.02
N GLU A 220 -7.74 4.16 -7.00
CA GLU A 220 -6.89 4.72 -5.96
C GLU A 220 -5.50 5.00 -6.53
N GLN A 221 -4.94 6.17 -6.23
CA GLN A 221 -3.67 6.62 -6.78
C GLN A 221 -2.63 6.82 -5.67
N PHE A 222 -1.41 6.39 -5.97
CA PHE A 222 -0.25 6.54 -5.10
C PHE A 222 0.83 7.32 -5.83
N ASN A 223 1.39 8.32 -5.15
CA ASN A 223 2.54 9.05 -5.63
C ASN A 223 3.61 9.06 -4.53
N ASN A 224 4.72 8.37 -4.76
CA ASN A 224 5.90 8.41 -3.90
C ASN A 224 7.07 8.93 -4.71
N TYR A 225 8.05 9.56 -4.08
CA TYR A 225 9.07 10.27 -4.84
C TYR A 225 10.36 10.50 -4.05
N PHE A 226 11.47 10.74 -4.75
CA PHE A 226 12.77 11.04 -4.16
C PHE A 226 13.58 12.01 -5.03
N THR A 227 14.66 12.57 -4.48
CA THR A 227 15.50 13.55 -5.20
C THR A 227 16.82 12.92 -5.66
N LEU A 228 17.18 13.13 -6.93
CA LEU A 228 18.42 12.68 -7.57
C LEU A 228 19.44 13.82 -7.64
N SER A 229 20.74 13.53 -7.50
CA SER A 229 21.80 14.51 -7.77
C SER A 229 22.33 14.38 -9.21
N PRO A 230 22.89 15.46 -9.80
CA PRO A 230 23.57 15.39 -11.09
C PRO A 230 25.01 14.87 -10.96
N LEU A 231 25.48 14.19 -12.00
CA LEU A 231 26.89 13.96 -12.27
C LEU A 231 27.36 14.96 -13.34
N HIS A 232 28.19 15.94 -12.97
CA HIS A 232 29.06 16.66 -13.90
C HIS A 232 30.52 16.42 -13.49
N GLY A 233 31.34 15.84 -14.39
CA GLY A 233 32.81 15.82 -14.27
C GLY A 233 33.34 17.25 -14.41
N ILE A 234 34.39 17.68 -13.71
CA ILE A 234 35.69 17.06 -13.48
C ILE A 234 35.93 16.92 -11.96
N ASP A 235 36.07 15.68 -11.50
CA ASP A 235 36.70 15.37 -10.22
C ASP A 235 38.12 14.87 -10.53
N CYS A 236 39.13 15.50 -9.92
CA CYS A 236 40.55 15.22 -10.09
C CYS A 236 40.96 13.92 -9.38
N SER A 237 40.18 12.86 -9.54
CA SER A 237 40.32 11.61 -8.82
C SER A 237 40.57 10.41 -9.73
N MET A 238 41.35 10.53 -10.81
CA MET A 238 42.14 9.39 -11.33
C MET A 238 43.45 9.84 -11.98
N ARG A 239 44.51 9.09 -11.65
CA ARG A 239 45.93 9.32 -11.97
C ARG A 239 46.17 9.65 -13.45
N SER A 240 46.72 10.83 -13.71
CA SER A 240 47.80 11.00 -14.68
C SER A 240 48.82 11.98 -14.09
N PRO A 241 50.13 11.67 -14.08
CA PRO A 241 51.14 12.60 -13.60
C PRO A 241 51.32 13.70 -14.65
N LEU A 242 51.33 14.96 -14.22
CA LEU A 242 51.65 16.21 -14.93
C LEU A 242 50.51 17.25 -14.85
N ALA A 243 50.26 17.77 -13.65
CA ALA A 243 49.70 19.12 -13.48
C ALA A 243 50.09 19.70 -12.10
N ASP A 244 50.37 21.00 -12.09
CA ASP A 244 51.01 21.83 -11.05
C ASP A 244 50.19 21.95 -9.73
N PRO A 245 50.76 21.73 -8.52
CA PRO A 245 50.04 21.73 -7.25
C PRO A 245 49.67 23.11 -6.66
N SER A 246 50.08 24.23 -7.26
CA SER A 246 50.07 25.53 -6.56
C SER A 246 48.72 26.29 -6.56
N ALA A 247 47.70 25.84 -7.30
CA ALA A 247 46.44 26.59 -7.47
C ALA A 247 45.29 26.19 -6.53
N CYS A 248 45.36 25.05 -5.83
CA CYS A 248 44.24 24.52 -5.02
C CYS A 248 44.29 24.84 -3.51
N SER A 249 45.30 25.54 -2.99
CA SER A 249 45.56 25.60 -1.53
C SER A 249 45.03 26.84 -0.78
N SER A 250 44.44 27.85 -1.42
CA SER A 250 44.13 29.12 -0.74
C SER A 250 42.74 29.20 -0.09
N TYR A 251 41.70 28.63 -0.69
CA TYR A 251 40.31 28.84 -0.23
C TYR A 251 39.95 28.00 1.01
N SER A 252 40.30 26.71 1.01
CA SER A 252 40.02 25.76 2.09
C SER A 252 40.80 26.11 3.38
N CYS A 253 42.05 26.57 3.26
CA CYS A 253 42.84 27.05 4.39
C CYS A 253 42.25 28.31 5.02
N GLN A 254 41.78 29.27 4.20
CA GLN A 254 41.17 30.50 4.70
C GLN A 254 39.84 30.24 5.41
N GLN A 255 39.01 29.34 4.88
CA GLN A 255 37.70 29.05 5.47
C GLN A 255 37.80 28.27 6.79
N CYS A 256 38.75 27.33 6.88
CA CYS A 256 39.03 26.62 8.14
C CYS A 256 39.57 27.58 9.23
N SER A 257 40.48 28.48 8.85
CA SER A 257 41.02 29.54 9.71
C SER A 257 39.95 30.50 10.22
N ALA A 258 39.09 30.99 9.32
CA ALA A 258 37.99 31.90 9.65
C ALA A 258 37.02 31.28 10.67
N ASN A 259 36.75 29.98 10.57
CA ASN A 259 35.86 29.27 11.50
C ASN A 259 36.49 29.07 12.89
N ALA A 260 37.79 28.80 12.98
CA ALA A 260 38.49 28.73 14.27
C ALA A 260 38.43 30.08 15.02
N LEU A 261 38.56 31.18 14.28
CA LEU A 261 38.41 32.54 14.81
C LEU A 261 36.95 32.85 15.19
N ALA A 262 35.98 32.50 14.34
CA ALA A 262 34.55 32.69 14.61
C ALA A 262 34.07 31.87 15.82
N ALA A 263 34.70 30.73 16.10
CA ALA A 263 34.44 29.91 17.29
C ALA A 263 35.16 30.41 18.56
N GLY A 264 35.86 31.54 18.51
CA GLY A 264 36.59 32.11 19.66
C GLY A 264 37.84 31.34 20.06
N LYS A 265 38.45 30.57 19.14
CA LYS A 265 39.61 29.69 19.40
C LYS A 265 40.82 30.06 18.53
N PRO A 266 41.42 31.26 18.72
CA PRO A 266 42.56 31.71 17.92
C PRO A 266 43.79 30.80 18.04
N SER A 267 43.90 30.02 19.13
CA SER A 267 44.97 29.04 19.35
C SER A 267 44.94 27.85 18.36
N LEU A 268 43.80 27.63 17.67
CA LEU A 268 43.60 26.54 16.72
C LEU A 268 43.82 26.94 15.27
N ASP A 269 44.06 28.22 15.00
CA ASP A 269 44.24 28.74 13.64
C ASP A 269 45.45 28.11 12.91
N PRO A 270 46.68 28.07 13.46
CA PRO A 270 47.80 27.41 12.79
C PRO A 270 47.59 25.90 12.53
N PRO A 271 47.05 25.10 13.49
CA PRO A 271 46.65 23.71 13.25
C PRO A 271 45.59 23.54 12.15
N CYS A 272 44.59 24.43 12.09
CA CYS A 272 43.53 24.39 11.07
C CYS A 272 44.07 24.64 9.66
N ARG A 273 44.96 25.64 9.51
CA ARG A 273 45.63 25.92 8.23
C ARG A 273 46.52 24.76 7.80
N SER A 274 47.26 24.17 8.74
CA SER A 274 48.15 23.04 8.46
C SER A 274 47.36 21.78 8.05
N CYS A 275 46.26 21.49 8.74
CA CYS A 275 45.34 20.41 8.39
C CYS A 275 44.76 20.62 6.99
N ALA A 276 44.20 21.80 6.71
CA ALA A 276 43.59 22.10 5.43
C ALA A 276 44.60 22.11 4.27
N ALA A 277 45.86 22.49 4.53
CA ALA A 277 46.93 22.44 3.54
C ALA A 277 47.42 21.02 3.25
N ALA A 278 47.32 20.11 4.23
CA ALA A 278 47.69 18.71 4.07
C ALA A 278 46.67 17.90 3.26
N LEU A 279 45.44 18.41 3.08
CA LEU A 279 44.35 17.71 2.41
C LEU A 279 43.91 18.45 1.15
N ALA A 280 43.67 17.71 0.06
CA ALA A 280 43.27 18.30 -1.22
C ALA A 280 41.89 18.98 -1.19
N ASP A 281 40.97 18.54 -0.32
CA ASP A 281 39.58 19.03 -0.27
C ASP A 281 39.26 19.92 0.94
N GLY A 282 40.13 19.98 1.96
CA GLY A 282 39.97 20.74 3.22
C GLY A 282 38.69 20.45 4.04
N TRP A 283 37.75 19.67 3.51
CA TRP A 283 36.40 19.47 4.05
C TRP A 283 36.45 18.62 5.32
N ALA A 284 37.38 17.66 5.38
CA ALA A 284 37.59 16.87 6.59
C ALA A 284 37.98 17.74 7.79
N CYS A 285 38.83 18.76 7.59
CA CYS A 285 39.22 19.70 8.64
C CYS A 285 38.06 20.64 9.02
N TYR A 286 37.26 21.08 8.04
CA TYR A 286 36.06 21.88 8.28
C TYR A 286 35.04 21.17 9.18
N ASN A 287 34.85 19.86 8.98
CA ASN A 287 33.93 19.05 9.79
C ASN A 287 34.28 19.01 11.28
N CYS A 288 35.57 19.15 11.64
CA CYS A 288 35.97 19.25 13.03
C CYS A 288 35.47 20.55 13.71
N LEU A 289 35.10 21.59 12.95
CA LEU A 289 34.71 22.90 13.46
C LEU A 289 33.22 23.28 13.23
N ALA A 290 32.49 22.60 12.35
CA ALA A 290 31.12 22.98 11.99
C ALA A 290 30.03 22.41 12.93
N ALA A 291 29.58 23.25 13.89
CA ALA A 291 28.32 23.19 14.69
C ALA A 291 28.05 22.03 15.70
N PRO A 292 27.19 22.27 16.71
CA PRO A 292 27.50 22.97 17.96
C PRO A 292 28.34 22.07 18.89
N LEU A 293 29.58 21.81 18.51
CA LEU A 293 30.58 21.22 19.39
C LEU A 293 31.50 22.33 19.89
N ALA A 294 30.95 23.27 20.66
CA ALA A 294 31.77 24.03 21.58
C ALA A 294 32.11 23.13 22.77
N THR A 295 32.82 22.02 22.54
CA THR A 295 33.62 21.47 23.63
C THR A 295 34.68 22.54 23.92
N THR A 296 34.75 23.03 25.15
CA THR A 296 35.77 24.01 25.57
C THR A 296 37.19 23.43 25.51
N ASN A 297 37.34 22.12 25.27
CA ASN A 297 38.62 21.43 25.26
C ASN A 297 39.35 21.55 23.91
N ASP A 298 40.26 22.51 23.81
CA ASP A 298 41.13 22.73 22.64
C ASP A 298 42.01 21.50 22.32
N VAL A 299 42.31 20.65 23.30
CA VAL A 299 43.16 19.47 23.11
C VAL A 299 42.43 18.38 22.31
N VAL A 300 41.13 18.20 22.54
CA VAL A 300 40.29 17.25 21.78
C VAL A 300 40.12 17.71 20.32
N LEU A 301 39.91 19.01 20.12
CA LEU A 301 39.82 19.61 18.79
C LEU A 301 41.12 19.50 17.99
N ARG A 302 42.29 19.71 18.63
CA ARG A 302 43.59 19.45 17.99
C ARG A 302 43.73 17.99 17.57
N GLY A 303 43.29 17.05 18.42
CA GLY A 303 43.26 15.62 18.06
C GLY A 303 42.38 15.33 16.83
N CYS A 304 41.22 15.99 16.71
CA CYS A 304 40.35 15.86 15.53
C CYS A 304 41.04 16.37 14.25
N LEU A 305 41.67 17.55 14.33
CA LEU A 305 42.39 18.15 13.20
C LEU A 305 43.59 17.30 12.78
N THR A 306 44.36 16.74 13.73
CA THR A 306 45.43 15.79 13.41
C THR A 306 44.89 14.52 12.75
N CYS A 307 43.79 13.95 13.26
CA CYS A 307 43.12 12.80 12.66
C CYS A 307 42.70 13.08 11.21
N ALA A 308 42.10 14.25 10.95
CA ALA A 308 41.70 14.66 9.61
C ALA A 308 42.90 14.85 8.68
N ALA A 309 43.96 15.54 9.14
CA ALA A 309 45.19 15.76 8.39
C ALA A 309 45.89 14.45 7.98
N ASP A 310 45.72 13.39 8.77
CA ASP A 310 46.22 12.05 8.47
C ASP A 310 45.36 11.28 7.44
N GLY A 311 44.43 11.95 6.75
CA GLY A 311 43.62 11.40 5.66
C GLY A 311 42.38 10.62 6.09
N VAL A 312 41.99 10.69 7.37
CA VAL A 312 40.78 10.06 7.89
C VAL A 312 39.57 10.96 7.62
N ASN A 313 38.43 10.38 7.23
CA ASN A 313 37.20 11.12 6.97
C ASN A 313 36.84 12.03 8.17
N GLY A 314 36.67 13.33 7.92
CA GLY A 314 36.40 14.32 8.97
C GLY A 314 35.14 14.06 9.78
N TRP A 315 34.14 13.38 9.23
CA TRP A 315 32.99 12.91 10.02
C TRP A 315 33.41 11.90 11.07
N ALA A 316 34.24 10.90 10.71
CA ALA A 316 34.72 9.89 11.65
C ALA A 316 35.61 10.51 12.74
N CYS A 317 36.53 11.39 12.37
CA CYS A 317 37.35 12.12 13.35
C CYS A 317 36.50 12.96 14.31
N ARG A 318 35.44 13.59 13.79
CA ARG A 318 34.48 14.35 14.61
C ARG A 318 33.73 13.45 15.59
N GLU A 319 33.21 12.31 15.15
CA GLU A 319 32.49 11.40 16.05
C GLU A 319 33.43 10.74 17.09
N CYS A 320 34.68 10.41 16.71
CA CYS A 320 35.72 10.02 17.66
C CYS A 320 36.00 11.13 18.68
N ALA A 321 36.11 12.38 18.25
CA ALA A 321 36.33 13.53 19.13
C ALA A 321 35.16 13.77 20.10
N LYS A 322 33.92 13.45 19.71
CA LYS A 322 32.76 13.51 20.61
C LYS A 322 32.81 12.42 21.70
N ALA A 323 33.33 11.25 21.36
CA ALA A 323 33.38 10.10 22.26
C ALA A 323 34.66 10.04 23.13
N ALA A 324 35.72 10.72 22.69
CA ALA A 324 37.03 10.74 23.34
C ALA A 324 37.02 11.61 24.61
N LEU A 325 37.50 11.05 25.72
CA LEU A 325 37.66 11.77 26.99
C LEU A 325 39.08 12.36 27.14
N SER A 326 40.01 11.90 26.30
CA SER A 326 41.41 12.33 26.29
C SER A 326 41.98 12.42 24.87
N PRO A 327 43.14 13.08 24.68
CA PRO A 327 43.84 13.10 23.39
C PRO A 327 44.32 11.71 22.94
N ALA A 328 44.66 10.84 23.90
CA ALA A 328 45.05 9.46 23.63
C ALA A 328 43.87 8.63 23.10
N ASP A 329 42.66 8.82 23.65
CA ASP A 329 41.43 8.19 23.14
C ASP A 329 41.16 8.57 21.69
N ASN A 330 41.32 9.85 21.36
CA ASN A 330 41.07 10.36 20.02
C ASN A 330 42.09 9.81 19.01
N SER A 331 43.38 9.79 19.37
CA SER A 331 44.45 9.18 18.56
C SER A 331 44.25 7.68 18.34
N ASN A 332 43.81 6.97 19.37
CA ASN A 332 43.53 5.54 19.29
C ASN A 332 42.31 5.23 18.42
N CYS A 333 41.22 6.00 18.56
CA CYS A 333 40.04 5.89 17.70
C CYS A 333 40.38 6.18 16.23
N ALA A 334 41.17 7.22 15.96
CA ALA A 334 41.68 7.54 14.62
C ALA A 334 42.55 6.41 14.04
N THR A 335 43.43 5.82 14.87
CA THR A 335 44.28 4.70 14.46
C THR A 335 43.47 3.44 14.14
N CYS A 336 42.39 3.18 14.87
CA CYS A 336 41.42 2.13 14.54
C CYS A 336 40.79 2.36 13.17
N HIS A 337 40.31 3.58 12.92
CA HIS A 337 39.71 3.95 11.63
C HIS A 337 40.69 3.83 10.45
N ARG A 338 41.98 4.13 10.65
CA ARG A 338 43.02 3.94 9.62
C ARG A 338 43.28 2.48 9.28
N ARG A 339 43.17 1.58 10.26
CA ARG A 339 43.44 0.15 10.10
C ARG A 339 42.22 -0.62 9.61
N ALA A 340 41.02 -0.14 9.91
CA ALA A 340 39.79 -0.70 9.39
C ALA A 340 39.66 -0.45 7.88
N SER A 341 39.23 -1.46 7.12
CA SER A 341 38.80 -1.25 5.73
C SER A 341 37.63 -0.26 5.68
N ALA A 342 37.40 0.40 4.54
CA ALA A 342 36.34 1.42 4.40
C ALA A 342 34.95 0.93 4.87
N ALA A 343 34.69 -0.38 4.79
CA ALA A 343 33.45 -1.02 5.23
C ALA A 343 33.29 -1.13 6.77
N ASN A 344 34.37 -1.01 7.56
CA ASN A 344 34.37 -1.26 9.01
C ASN A 344 34.59 -0.01 9.87
N SER A 345 34.54 1.19 9.27
CA SER A 345 34.71 2.47 9.97
C SER A 345 33.68 2.68 11.10
N TRP A 346 32.41 2.36 10.87
CA TRP A 346 31.36 2.40 11.91
C TRP A 346 31.63 1.47 13.11
N GLY A 347 32.46 0.45 12.89
CA GLY A 347 32.82 -0.52 13.90
C GLY A 347 33.64 0.05 15.06
N CYS A 348 34.61 0.91 14.78
CA CYS A 348 35.45 1.55 15.79
C CYS A 348 34.60 2.45 16.71
N LEU A 349 33.67 3.21 16.14
CA LEU A 349 32.79 4.13 16.88
C LEU A 349 31.80 3.39 17.80
N ASN A 350 31.19 2.31 17.30
CA ASN A 350 30.28 1.48 18.10
C ASN A 350 31.02 0.76 19.23
N CYS A 351 32.28 0.32 19.02
CA CYS A 351 33.11 -0.29 20.08
C CYS A 351 33.39 0.69 21.22
N PHE A 352 33.77 1.94 20.90
CA PHE A 352 34.03 2.98 21.91
C PHE A 352 32.80 3.36 22.71
N THR A 353 31.65 3.45 22.03
CA THR A 353 30.37 3.77 22.67
C THR A 353 29.95 2.64 23.62
N ALA A 354 30.15 1.38 23.22
CA ALA A 354 29.84 0.21 24.02
C ALA A 354 30.80 -0.01 25.21
N ALA A 355 32.07 0.37 25.10
CA ALA A 355 33.07 0.20 26.15
C ALA A 355 32.89 1.15 27.37
N GLY A 356 31.99 2.14 27.28
CA GLY A 356 31.77 3.12 28.36
C GLY A 356 33.03 3.94 28.65
N SER A 357 33.23 4.46 29.87
CA SER A 357 34.41 5.24 30.27
C SER A 357 35.63 4.41 30.74
N SER A 358 35.58 3.08 30.62
CA SER A 358 36.61 2.19 31.14
C SER A 358 37.81 2.11 30.17
N GLU A 359 38.93 2.70 30.56
CA GLU A 359 40.18 2.74 29.77
C GLU A 359 40.70 1.33 29.39
N PRO A 360 40.68 0.30 30.28
CA PRO A 360 41.08 -1.06 29.90
C PRO A 360 40.16 -1.69 28.86
N LYS A 361 38.84 -1.48 28.95
CA LYS A 361 37.87 -2.04 28.00
C LYS A 361 38.00 -1.42 26.61
N ARG A 362 38.34 -0.13 26.55
CA ARG A 362 38.60 0.59 25.30
C ARG A 362 39.87 0.11 24.61
N ALA A 363 40.96 -0.11 25.35
CA ALA A 363 42.23 -0.65 24.82
C ALA A 363 42.05 -2.04 24.19
N VAL A 364 41.26 -2.91 24.83
CA VAL A 364 40.92 -4.25 24.31
C VAL A 364 40.05 -4.19 23.05
N CYS A 365 39.06 -3.28 23.01
CA CYS A 365 38.22 -3.03 21.83
C CYS A 365 39.06 -2.63 20.60
N LEU A 366 40.06 -1.75 20.81
CA LEU A 366 40.96 -1.24 19.78
C LEU A 366 41.88 -2.31 19.19
N GLY A 367 42.41 -3.19 20.05
CA GLY A 367 43.22 -4.34 19.60
C GLY A 367 42.41 -5.34 18.77
N CYS A 368 41.15 -5.56 19.13
CA CYS A 368 40.24 -6.48 18.44
C CYS A 368 39.85 -5.98 17.04
N VAL A 369 39.41 -4.72 16.90
CA VAL A 369 39.02 -4.16 15.60
C VAL A 369 40.23 -3.94 14.69
N GLY A 370 41.38 -3.55 15.25
CA GLY A 370 42.64 -3.41 14.50
C GLY A 370 43.20 -4.72 13.95
N ALA A 371 42.70 -5.88 14.41
CA ALA A 371 43.04 -7.22 13.93
C ALA A 371 42.01 -7.78 12.91
N ASN A 372 41.14 -6.93 12.34
CA ASN A 372 40.10 -7.28 11.37
C ASN A 372 38.97 -8.20 11.91
N ALA A 373 38.75 -8.26 13.22
CA ALA A 373 37.58 -8.94 13.77
C ALA A 373 36.28 -8.12 13.56
N GLU A 374 35.15 -8.81 13.42
CA GLU A 374 33.82 -8.21 13.23
C GLU A 374 33.52 -7.17 14.34
N PRO A 375 33.31 -5.89 14.00
CA PRO A 375 33.31 -4.84 15.01
C PRO A 375 32.17 -4.92 16.04
N TRP A 376 31.01 -5.44 15.61
CA TRP A 376 29.89 -5.67 16.53
C TRP A 376 30.23 -6.75 17.57
N ALA A 377 31.04 -7.75 17.19
CA ALA A 377 31.50 -8.83 18.07
C ALA A 377 32.51 -8.31 19.10
N CYS A 378 33.44 -7.45 18.68
CA CYS A 378 34.38 -6.77 19.59
C CYS A 378 33.64 -5.88 20.61
N GLY A 379 32.64 -5.12 20.16
CA GLY A 379 31.81 -4.28 21.03
C GLY A 379 30.98 -5.07 22.05
N GLN A 380 30.44 -6.23 21.64
CA GLN A 380 29.71 -7.14 22.54
C GLN A 380 30.64 -7.80 23.58
N CYS A 381 31.85 -8.23 23.20
CA CYS A 381 32.85 -8.74 24.15
C CYS A 381 33.20 -7.66 25.19
N ALA A 382 33.54 -6.44 24.77
CA ALA A 382 33.94 -5.38 25.69
C ALA A 382 32.82 -4.93 26.64
N ALA A 383 31.56 -4.92 26.16
CA ALA A 383 30.41 -4.51 26.95
C ALA A 383 29.95 -5.56 27.98
N ARG A 384 30.12 -6.86 27.69
CA ARG A 384 29.57 -7.95 28.54
C ARG A 384 30.43 -8.34 29.74
N TYR A 385 31.75 -8.25 29.65
CA TYR A 385 32.62 -8.80 30.70
C TYR A 385 33.04 -7.73 31.73
N ALA A 386 33.09 -8.11 32.99
CA ALA A 386 33.28 -7.19 34.11
C ALA A 386 34.76 -6.84 34.33
N SER A 387 35.68 -7.75 34.00
CA SER A 387 37.12 -7.58 34.20
C SER A 387 37.93 -7.53 32.89
N ALA A 388 39.12 -6.92 32.95
CA ALA A 388 40.04 -6.84 31.81
C ALA A 388 40.53 -8.23 31.34
N CYS A 389 40.71 -9.16 32.27
CA CYS A 389 41.20 -10.52 31.99
C CYS A 389 40.18 -11.34 31.16
N GLU A 390 38.89 -11.23 31.47
CA GLU A 390 37.81 -11.91 30.72
C GLU A 390 37.64 -11.31 29.30
N ALA A 391 37.84 -10.00 29.17
CA ALA A 391 37.80 -9.32 27.87
C ALA A 391 38.97 -9.75 26.97
N GLU A 392 40.18 -9.91 27.53
CA GLU A 392 41.35 -10.42 26.80
C GLU A 392 41.16 -11.85 26.30
N GLN A 393 40.52 -12.73 27.09
CA GLN A 393 40.21 -14.10 26.68
C GLN A 393 39.16 -14.16 25.56
N CYS A 394 38.16 -13.28 25.57
CA CYS A 394 37.18 -13.13 24.47
C CYS A 394 37.87 -12.70 23.16
N VAL A 395 38.84 -11.78 23.26
CA VAL A 395 39.60 -11.29 22.10
C VAL A 395 40.55 -12.35 21.55
N ALA A 396 41.27 -13.09 22.40
CA ALA A 396 42.11 -14.20 21.96
C ALA A 396 41.29 -15.28 21.21
N CYS A 397 40.06 -15.54 21.66
CA CYS A 397 39.12 -16.44 20.97
C CYS A 397 38.70 -15.90 19.59
N LEU A 398 38.33 -14.61 19.50
CA LEU A 398 37.94 -13.97 18.24
C LEU A 398 39.09 -13.88 17.23
N GLN A 399 40.32 -13.72 17.70
CA GLN A 399 41.52 -13.72 16.85
C GLN A 399 41.84 -15.12 16.31
N ALA A 400 41.60 -16.17 17.11
CA ALA A 400 41.77 -17.55 16.68
C ALA A 400 40.63 -18.04 15.76
N ASN A 401 39.44 -17.45 15.87
CA ASN A 401 38.24 -17.85 15.12
C ASN A 401 37.47 -16.61 14.63
N PRO A 402 37.70 -16.14 13.38
CA PRO A 402 37.10 -14.90 12.87
C PRO A 402 35.59 -14.98 12.58
N ALA A 403 34.97 -16.15 12.67
CA ALA A 403 33.52 -16.27 12.72
C ALA A 403 33.03 -15.84 14.12
N ALA A 404 31.98 -15.03 14.20
CA ALA A 404 31.50 -14.33 15.40
C ALA A 404 31.03 -15.19 16.61
N ALA A 405 31.42 -16.47 16.65
CA ALA A 405 31.14 -17.47 17.67
C ALA A 405 31.55 -17.03 19.09
N CYS A 406 32.69 -16.36 19.25
CA CYS A 406 33.21 -16.04 20.59
C CYS A 406 32.43 -14.91 21.29
N ALA A 407 31.95 -13.90 20.56
CA ALA A 407 31.11 -12.83 21.12
C ALA A 407 29.69 -13.30 21.51
N GLN A 408 29.29 -14.46 20.97
CA GLN A 408 28.02 -15.13 21.29
C GLN A 408 28.17 -16.21 22.38
N GLY A 409 29.34 -16.33 23.03
CA GLY A 409 29.55 -17.25 24.15
C GLY A 409 29.87 -18.70 23.75
N GLN A 410 30.20 -18.98 22.48
CA GLN A 410 30.43 -20.36 22.02
C GLN A 410 31.76 -20.99 22.48
N GLY A 411 32.69 -20.21 23.05
CA GLY A 411 33.96 -20.72 23.58
C GLY A 411 33.86 -21.40 24.96
N LEU A 412 32.74 -21.28 25.66
CA LEU A 412 32.52 -21.82 27.02
C LEU A 412 31.45 -22.92 27.05
N SER A 413 31.36 -23.71 25.97
CA SER A 413 30.41 -24.81 25.76
C SER A 413 30.51 -26.00 26.75
N LEU A 414 31.01 -25.82 27.96
CA LEU A 414 30.95 -26.82 29.03
C LEU A 414 29.80 -26.59 30.03
N CYS A 415 29.06 -25.48 29.96
CA CYS A 415 28.00 -25.18 30.95
C CYS A 415 26.77 -24.49 30.32
N PHE A 416 25.75 -25.29 29.97
CA PHE A 416 24.32 -24.94 29.71
C PHE A 416 23.91 -24.27 28.35
N PRO A 417 22.75 -24.67 27.76
CA PRO A 417 22.31 -24.23 26.43
C PRO A 417 21.28 -23.07 26.43
N ALA A 418 21.31 -22.23 25.38
CA ALA A 418 20.30 -21.22 25.02
C ALA A 418 20.14 -21.14 23.48
N PRO A 419 18.99 -20.63 22.94
CA PRO A 419 18.38 -21.11 21.70
C PRO A 419 18.80 -20.38 20.41
N ALA A 420 18.53 -21.03 19.29
CA ALA A 420 18.95 -20.70 17.92
C ALA A 420 18.26 -19.46 17.30
N ARG A 421 18.98 -18.70 16.46
CA ARG A 421 18.43 -17.63 15.59
C ARG A 421 18.06 -18.17 14.20
N LEU A 422 16.84 -17.85 13.76
CA LEU A 422 16.26 -18.15 12.45
C LEU A 422 16.82 -17.23 11.34
N ARG A 423 16.96 -17.77 10.12
CA ARG A 423 17.29 -17.04 8.88
C ARG A 423 16.03 -16.35 8.31
N ASN A 424 16.23 -15.31 7.49
CA ASN A 424 15.24 -14.45 6.81
C ASN A 424 14.25 -15.18 5.86
N GLU A 425 13.46 -16.14 6.33
CA GLU A 425 12.49 -16.86 5.48
C GLU A 425 11.02 -16.40 5.61
N TYR A 426 10.69 -15.43 6.48
CA TYR A 426 9.30 -15.01 6.72
C TYR A 426 9.03 -13.58 6.29
N TYR A 427 8.44 -13.40 5.11
CA TYR A 427 8.18 -12.07 4.52
C TYR A 427 6.91 -11.37 5.03
N CYS A 428 5.99 -12.09 5.69
CA CYS A 428 4.80 -11.46 6.31
C CYS A 428 4.28 -12.27 7.53
N PRO A 429 4.83 -12.09 8.73
CA PRO A 429 4.42 -12.84 9.93
C PRO A 429 2.96 -12.60 10.36
N HIS A 430 2.33 -11.51 9.89
CA HIS A 430 0.92 -11.20 10.13
C HIS A 430 -0.04 -11.76 9.06
N CYS A 431 0.49 -12.28 7.95
CA CYS A 431 -0.28 -12.88 6.86
C CYS A 431 -0.58 -14.37 7.08
N GLY A 432 -0.40 -14.90 8.30
CA GLY A 432 -0.77 -16.27 8.71
C GLY A 432 -2.29 -16.52 8.71
N GLN A 433 -2.98 -16.02 7.69
CA GLN A 433 -4.41 -16.11 7.46
C GLN A 433 -4.74 -17.38 6.68
N GLY A 434 -5.73 -18.12 7.20
CA GLY A 434 -6.17 -19.37 6.59
C GLY A 434 -7.68 -19.56 6.62
N GLY A 435 -8.45 -18.55 6.25
CA GLY A 435 -9.88 -18.71 6.02
C GLY A 435 -10.51 -17.44 5.47
N GLY A 436 -10.53 -17.31 4.13
CA GLY A 436 -11.66 -16.59 3.53
C GLY A 436 -12.96 -17.16 4.10
N GLN A 437 -14.04 -16.36 4.14
CA GLN A 437 -15.34 -16.75 4.71
C GLN A 437 -15.60 -18.25 4.43
N TRP A 438 -15.91 -19.03 5.48
CA TRP A 438 -16.29 -20.46 5.43
C TRP A 438 -15.20 -21.55 5.51
N LYS A 439 -13.93 -21.26 5.80
CA LYS A 439 -12.93 -22.31 6.10
C LYS A 439 -12.22 -22.08 7.44
N GLN A 440 -12.01 -23.17 8.19
CA GLN A 440 -11.24 -23.15 9.43
C GLN A 440 -9.74 -23.13 9.11
N PRO A 441 -8.95 -22.18 9.66
CA PRO A 441 -7.49 -22.19 9.50
C PRO A 441 -6.86 -23.40 10.16
N ASP A 442 -5.65 -23.76 9.72
CA ASP A 442 -4.82 -24.75 10.40
C ASP A 442 -4.54 -24.34 11.86
N VAL A 443 -4.26 -25.29 12.74
CA VAL A 443 -4.09 -25.04 14.18
C VAL A 443 -2.98 -24.05 14.50
N CYS A 444 -1.91 -23.98 13.70
CA CYS A 444 -0.84 -22.99 13.89
C CYS A 444 -0.82 -21.89 12.85
N GLY A 445 -1.96 -21.73 12.15
CA GLY A 445 -2.06 -20.89 10.98
C GLY A 445 -1.41 -21.55 9.76
N ASN A 446 -1.86 -21.16 8.58
CA ASN A 446 -1.20 -21.46 7.33
C ASN A 446 -1.29 -20.18 6.51
N PRO A 447 -0.17 -19.55 6.12
CA PRO A 447 -0.20 -18.37 5.29
C PRO A 447 -0.66 -18.85 3.90
N PHE A 448 -1.96 -18.76 3.63
CA PHE A 448 -2.52 -19.20 2.34
C PHE A 448 -2.00 -18.38 1.15
N GLN A 449 -1.23 -17.32 1.44
CA GLN A 449 -0.58 -16.44 0.48
C GLN A 449 0.76 -16.98 -0.03
N ASP A 450 1.36 -17.97 0.64
CA ASP A 450 2.60 -18.60 0.20
C ASP A 450 2.31 -19.85 -0.66
N ASN A 451 2.92 -19.94 -1.83
CA ASN A 451 2.86 -21.13 -2.69
C ASN A 451 4.26 -21.77 -2.79
N PRO A 452 4.48 -22.99 -2.25
CA PRO A 452 3.50 -23.86 -1.57
C PRO A 452 3.18 -23.42 -0.13
N PRO A 453 2.01 -23.83 0.43
CA PRO A 453 1.60 -23.45 1.78
C PRO A 453 2.61 -23.94 2.83
N ILE A 454 3.09 -23.04 3.68
CA ILE A 454 3.96 -23.43 4.81
C ILE A 454 3.06 -23.99 5.92
N ASN A 455 3.22 -25.30 6.18
CA ASN A 455 2.54 -25.93 7.31
C ASN A 455 3.33 -25.68 8.61
N PHE A 456 2.88 -24.73 9.43
CA PHE A 456 3.50 -24.44 10.73
C PHE A 456 3.28 -25.54 11.77
N THR A 457 2.26 -26.39 11.59
CA THR A 457 2.00 -27.53 12.48
C THR A 457 3.11 -28.57 12.43
N THR A 458 3.86 -28.71 11.34
CA THR A 458 4.93 -29.73 11.26
C THR A 458 6.33 -29.19 11.51
N ARG A 459 6.54 -27.87 11.56
CA ARG A 459 7.87 -27.27 11.72
C ARG A 459 8.18 -26.90 13.17
N PHE A 460 9.14 -27.61 13.79
CA PHE A 460 9.60 -27.33 15.14
C PHE A 460 10.90 -26.50 15.13
N TYR A 461 10.93 -25.41 15.90
CA TYR A 461 12.08 -24.50 15.99
C TYR A 461 12.79 -24.53 17.34
N GLY A 462 12.45 -25.51 18.19
CA GLY A 462 12.87 -25.55 19.59
C GLY A 462 11.87 -24.84 20.50
N TYR A 463 11.96 -25.13 21.80
CA TYR A 463 11.13 -24.49 22.81
C TYR A 463 11.60 -23.06 23.07
N VAL A 464 10.66 -22.12 23.05
CA VAL A 464 10.94 -20.69 23.27
C VAL A 464 10.83 -20.27 24.74
N ALA A 465 10.24 -21.12 25.59
CA ALA A 465 10.10 -20.87 27.02
C ALA A 465 9.98 -22.17 27.84
N ASN A 466 10.48 -22.11 29.07
CA ASN A 466 10.32 -23.14 30.09
C ASN A 466 9.46 -22.56 31.21
N LEU A 467 8.27 -23.13 31.39
CA LEU A 467 7.23 -22.60 32.27
C LEU A 467 6.86 -23.66 33.31
N THR A 468 6.11 -23.26 34.34
CA THR A 468 5.53 -24.17 35.33
C THR A 468 4.00 -24.11 35.30
N GLU A 469 3.33 -25.21 35.65
CA GLU A 469 1.87 -25.23 35.81
C GLU A 469 1.38 -24.06 36.68
N ALA A 470 0.21 -23.50 36.35
CA ALA A 470 -0.37 -22.34 37.02
C ALA A 470 0.47 -21.05 37.02
N GLN A 471 1.63 -21.01 36.35
CA GLN A 471 2.44 -19.79 36.25
C GLN A 471 1.67 -18.68 35.53
N GLU A 472 1.84 -17.46 36.02
CA GLU A 472 1.42 -16.25 35.33
C GLU A 472 2.52 -15.78 34.38
N ILE A 473 2.18 -15.56 33.12
CA ILE A 473 3.08 -15.20 32.04
C ILE A 473 2.58 -13.94 31.34
N ASP A 474 3.52 -13.09 30.90
CA ASP A 474 3.21 -11.92 30.08
C ASP A 474 3.31 -12.31 28.59
N ILE A 475 2.27 -12.01 27.83
CA ILE A 475 2.17 -12.29 26.39
C ILE A 475 2.00 -10.97 25.67
N THR A 476 2.81 -10.76 24.61
CA THR A 476 2.68 -9.61 23.72
C THR A 476 2.20 -10.06 22.35
N ILE A 477 1.11 -9.47 21.89
CA ILE A 477 0.48 -9.73 20.59
C ILE A 477 0.59 -8.45 19.76
N SER A 478 0.94 -8.57 18.48
CA SER A 478 0.96 -7.45 17.54
C SER A 478 -0.08 -7.67 16.45
N ILE A 479 -0.90 -6.65 16.20
CA ILE A 479 -1.97 -6.66 15.21
C ILE A 479 -1.75 -5.46 14.28
N ASN A 480 -1.52 -5.73 12.98
CA ASN A 480 -1.29 -4.69 11.99
C ASN A 480 -2.57 -3.98 11.54
N THR A 481 -3.72 -4.67 11.58
CA THR A 481 -5.01 -4.10 11.23
C THR A 481 -6.05 -4.54 12.23
N ASN A 482 -6.63 -3.57 12.92
CA ASN A 482 -7.54 -3.84 14.02
C ASN A 482 -8.97 -4.00 13.51
N HIS A 483 -9.44 -5.25 13.48
CA HIS A 483 -10.79 -5.62 13.10
C HIS A 483 -11.70 -5.85 14.32
N GLY A 484 -11.26 -5.44 15.52
CA GLY A 484 -11.91 -5.77 16.77
C GLY A 484 -11.94 -7.27 17.01
N GLY A 485 -13.01 -7.76 17.63
CA GLY A 485 -13.21 -9.18 17.85
C GLY A 485 -12.73 -9.68 19.20
N ARG A 486 -12.65 -11.01 19.31
CA ARG A 486 -12.26 -11.69 20.56
C ARG A 486 -11.10 -12.63 20.31
N MET A 487 -10.21 -12.74 21.29
CA MET A 487 -9.07 -13.64 21.26
C MET A 487 -8.96 -14.47 22.54
N ALA A 488 -8.27 -15.60 22.43
CA ALA A 488 -7.97 -16.52 23.52
C ALA A 488 -6.56 -17.08 23.38
N LEU A 489 -5.99 -17.49 24.50
CA LEU A 489 -4.71 -18.20 24.57
C LEU A 489 -4.99 -19.62 25.05
N ARG A 490 -4.45 -20.61 24.34
CA ARG A 490 -4.80 -22.02 24.51
C ARG A 490 -3.57 -22.88 24.44
N LEU A 491 -3.62 -24.04 25.06
CA LEU A 491 -2.52 -25.01 25.06
C LEU A 491 -2.96 -26.32 24.42
N CYS A 492 -2.04 -27.07 23.85
CA CYS A 492 -2.26 -28.48 23.56
C CYS A 492 -1.06 -29.28 24.08
N PRO A 493 -1.25 -30.19 25.06
CA PRO A 493 -0.17 -31.00 25.63
C PRO A 493 0.12 -32.27 24.82
N LEU A 494 -0.52 -32.46 23.68
CA LEU A 494 -0.24 -33.59 22.80
C LEU A 494 1.05 -33.37 22.01
N ALA A 495 1.64 -34.47 21.53
CA ALA A 495 2.75 -34.42 20.60
C ALA A 495 2.38 -33.61 19.34
N ARG A 496 3.39 -32.99 18.71
CA ARG A 496 3.18 -32.04 17.62
C ARG A 496 2.42 -32.62 16.41
N ASP A 497 2.61 -33.90 16.13
CA ASP A 497 1.90 -34.63 15.07
C ASP A 497 0.45 -35.00 15.44
N GLN A 498 0.04 -34.74 16.68
CA GLN A 498 -1.27 -35.06 17.24
C GLN A 498 -2.08 -33.82 17.64
N ILE A 499 -1.54 -32.61 17.48
CA ILE A 499 -2.26 -31.38 17.84
C ILE A 499 -3.48 -31.19 16.93
N SER A 500 -4.56 -30.69 17.50
CA SER A 500 -5.82 -30.48 16.79
C SER A 500 -6.61 -29.33 17.41
N HIS A 501 -7.54 -28.74 16.65
CA HIS A 501 -8.47 -27.74 17.19
C HIS A 501 -9.26 -28.26 18.39
N ALA A 502 -9.61 -29.56 18.37
CA ALA A 502 -10.30 -30.21 19.48
C ALA A 502 -9.47 -30.18 20.76
N CYS A 503 -8.16 -30.46 20.67
CA CYS A 503 -7.26 -30.39 21.81
C CYS A 503 -7.23 -28.97 22.42
N PHE A 504 -7.06 -27.94 21.59
CA PHE A 504 -7.05 -26.55 22.06
C PHE A 504 -8.40 -26.13 22.65
N ALA A 505 -9.52 -26.65 22.15
CA ALA A 505 -10.85 -26.29 22.61
C ALA A 505 -11.25 -26.91 23.96
N LEU A 506 -10.47 -27.85 24.50
CA LEU A 506 -10.73 -28.45 25.81
C LEU A 506 -10.67 -27.38 26.93
N PRO A 507 -11.66 -27.31 27.84
CA PRO A 507 -11.67 -26.29 28.90
C PRO A 507 -10.42 -26.26 29.78
N GLN A 508 -9.85 -27.43 30.11
CA GLN A 508 -8.62 -27.54 30.89
C GLN A 508 -7.37 -27.01 30.19
N ASN A 509 -7.45 -26.77 28.88
CA ASN A 509 -6.33 -26.32 28.07
C ASN A 509 -6.35 -24.80 27.81
N GLN A 510 -7.31 -24.06 28.39
CA GLN A 510 -7.49 -22.63 28.14
C GLN A 510 -6.77 -21.80 29.22
N LEU A 511 -5.99 -20.81 28.79
CA LEU A 511 -5.35 -19.89 29.72
C LEU A 511 -6.39 -18.89 30.26
N ARG A 512 -6.14 -18.38 31.48
CA ARG A 512 -7.01 -17.39 32.13
C ARG A 512 -6.33 -16.04 32.19
N ARG A 513 -7.04 -14.95 31.89
CA ARG A 513 -6.49 -13.59 32.05
C ARG A 513 -6.18 -13.32 33.51
N VAL A 514 -5.09 -12.62 33.75
CA VAL A 514 -4.73 -12.07 35.05
C VAL A 514 -4.88 -10.55 34.97
N SER A 515 -5.74 -9.98 35.80
CA SER A 515 -6.00 -8.55 35.80
C SER A 515 -6.26 -8.03 37.21
N THR A 516 -5.85 -6.80 37.47
CA THR A 516 -6.27 -6.09 38.69
C THR A 516 -7.73 -5.63 38.64
N ASN A 517 -8.35 -5.61 37.46
CA ASN A 517 -9.78 -5.34 37.31
C ASN A 517 -10.56 -6.67 37.44
N PRO A 518 -11.43 -6.83 38.46
CA PRO A 518 -12.23 -8.03 38.66
C PRO A 518 -13.15 -8.40 37.48
N GLU A 519 -13.51 -7.44 36.64
CA GLU A 519 -14.30 -7.69 35.42
C GLU A 519 -13.51 -8.52 34.39
N TYR A 520 -12.19 -8.38 34.37
CA TYR A 520 -11.29 -9.01 33.40
C TYR A 520 -10.49 -10.18 33.97
N ASP A 521 -10.31 -10.26 35.29
CA ASP A 521 -9.56 -11.33 35.94
C ASP A 521 -10.28 -12.69 35.81
N GLY A 522 -9.52 -13.75 35.55
CA GLY A 522 -10.04 -15.10 35.34
C GLY A 522 -10.79 -15.31 34.02
N LYS A 523 -10.96 -14.26 33.20
CA LYS A 523 -11.68 -14.35 31.92
C LYS A 523 -10.90 -15.14 30.89
N LEU A 524 -11.62 -15.90 30.07
CA LEU A 524 -11.03 -16.73 29.01
C LEU A 524 -10.71 -15.90 27.78
N TYR A 525 -11.59 -14.96 27.47
CA TYR A 525 -11.51 -14.13 26.28
C TYR A 525 -11.04 -12.71 26.61
N GLN A 526 -10.24 -12.17 25.69
CA GLN A 526 -9.94 -10.74 25.63
C GLN A 526 -10.58 -10.17 24.37
N TYR A 527 -11.30 -9.05 24.51
CA TYR A 527 -11.86 -8.33 23.37
C TYR A 527 -10.89 -7.25 22.92
N VAL A 528 -10.72 -7.14 21.59
CA VAL A 528 -9.80 -6.18 20.96
C VAL A 528 -10.53 -4.84 20.83
N LYS A 529 -9.93 -3.78 21.41
CA LYS A 529 -10.45 -2.40 21.42
C LYS A 529 -9.81 -1.59 20.30
N SER A 530 -10.40 -0.45 19.91
CA SER A 530 -9.93 0.34 18.76
C SER A 530 -8.47 0.83 18.84
N SER A 531 -7.92 1.01 20.04
CA SER A 531 -6.53 1.40 20.28
C SER A 531 -5.52 0.24 20.20
N ASP A 532 -5.99 -1.00 20.11
CA ASP A 532 -5.16 -2.18 20.27
C ASP A 532 -4.46 -2.54 18.96
N VAL A 533 -3.18 -2.18 18.87
CA VAL A 533 -2.24 -2.64 17.80
C VAL A 533 -1.04 -3.40 18.37
N ILE A 534 -0.73 -3.17 19.64
CA ILE A 534 0.18 -3.98 20.45
C ILE A 534 -0.55 -4.26 21.76
N ILE A 535 -0.82 -5.53 22.05
CA ILE A 535 -1.54 -5.96 23.24
C ILE A 535 -0.56 -6.70 24.13
N ALA A 536 -0.17 -6.08 25.24
CA ALA A 536 0.54 -6.75 26.33
C ALA A 536 -0.49 -7.14 27.40
N SER A 537 -0.64 -8.44 27.65
CA SER A 537 -1.54 -8.94 28.70
C SER A 537 -0.94 -10.12 29.46
N ARG A 538 -1.33 -10.24 30.74
CA ARG A 538 -0.89 -11.31 31.61
C ARG A 538 -1.91 -12.44 31.63
N TRP A 539 -1.42 -13.68 31.60
CA TRP A 539 -2.22 -14.89 31.53
C TRP A 539 -1.69 -15.94 32.50
N ARG A 540 -2.59 -16.68 33.14
CA ARG A 540 -2.28 -17.82 33.99
C ARG A 540 -2.42 -19.11 33.19
N LEU A 541 -1.37 -19.93 33.22
CA LEU A 541 -1.40 -21.28 32.65
C LEU A 541 -2.41 -22.16 33.39
N PRO A 542 -3.02 -23.16 32.74
CA PRO A 542 -3.90 -24.09 33.43
C PRO A 542 -3.15 -24.89 34.50
N ALA A 543 -3.82 -25.17 35.62
CA ALA A 543 -3.30 -26.11 36.62
C ALA A 543 -3.46 -27.55 36.13
N GLY A 544 -2.49 -28.42 36.43
CA GLY A 544 -2.54 -29.84 36.05
C GLY A 544 -2.22 -30.15 34.59
N VAL A 545 -1.77 -29.15 33.81
CA VAL A 545 -1.32 -29.36 32.43
C VAL A 545 0.19 -29.18 32.34
N SER A 546 0.92 -30.29 32.35
CA SER A 546 2.36 -30.36 32.11
C SER A 546 2.69 -31.12 30.83
N CYS A 547 3.83 -30.76 30.26
CA CYS A 547 4.39 -31.35 29.06
C CYS A 547 5.91 -31.17 29.10
N PRO A 548 6.62 -32.08 29.80
CA PRO A 548 8.09 -32.04 29.85
C PRO A 548 8.70 -32.21 28.46
N ASP A 549 7.98 -32.91 27.57
CA ASP A 549 8.37 -33.18 26.19
C ASP A 549 7.85 -32.11 25.21
N GLY A 550 7.30 -31.02 25.74
CA GLY A 550 6.82 -29.88 24.97
C GLY A 550 5.32 -29.84 24.72
N CYS A 551 4.80 -28.62 24.68
CA CYS A 551 3.43 -28.26 24.29
C CYS A 551 3.46 -27.22 23.18
N VAL A 552 2.31 -27.09 22.52
CA VAL A 552 2.04 -25.94 21.66
C VAL A 552 1.11 -24.96 22.40
N LEU A 553 1.56 -23.71 22.53
CA LEU A 553 0.74 -22.57 22.98
C LEU A 553 0.20 -21.86 21.74
N GLN A 554 -1.13 -21.81 21.60
CA GLN A 554 -1.84 -21.16 20.49
C GLN A 554 -2.42 -19.82 20.93
N TRP A 555 -2.15 -18.77 20.16
CA TRP A 555 -2.98 -17.57 20.08
C TRP A 555 -4.05 -17.77 19.02
N TRP A 556 -5.32 -17.64 19.41
CA TRP A 556 -6.47 -17.68 18.52
C TRP A 556 -7.19 -16.34 18.59
N TRP A 557 -7.41 -15.71 17.44
CA TRP A 557 -8.17 -14.46 17.33
C TRP A 557 -9.26 -14.61 16.26
N SER A 558 -10.50 -14.29 16.62
CA SER A 558 -11.63 -14.17 15.71
C SER A 558 -11.97 -12.70 15.54
N ALA A 559 -11.65 -12.15 14.37
CA ALA A 559 -11.93 -10.76 14.01
C ALA A 559 -13.44 -10.56 13.76
N PHE A 560 -14.00 -9.40 14.17
CA PHE A 560 -15.43 -9.11 14.05
C PHE A 560 -15.74 -8.11 12.94
N GLN A 561 -14.99 -8.14 11.84
CA GLN A 561 -15.22 -7.22 10.74
C GLN A 561 -16.56 -7.45 10.00
N PHE A 562 -17.09 -8.67 10.06
CA PHE A 562 -18.34 -9.05 9.39
C PHE A 562 -19.50 -9.22 10.37
N CYS A 563 -19.25 -9.90 11.49
CA CYS A 563 -20.21 -10.14 12.53
C CYS A 563 -19.50 -10.38 13.87
N ALA A 564 -20.21 -10.18 14.97
CA ALA A 564 -19.74 -10.45 16.31
C ALA A 564 -20.20 -11.83 16.77
N LEU A 565 -19.31 -12.63 17.33
CA LEU A 565 -19.70 -13.92 17.90
C LEU A 565 -20.58 -13.70 19.14
N PRO A 566 -21.66 -14.48 19.32
CA PRO A 566 -22.48 -14.37 20.51
C PRO A 566 -21.64 -14.67 21.77
N CYS A 567 -22.07 -14.10 22.90
CA CYS A 567 -21.56 -14.49 24.20
C CYS A 567 -21.66 -16.01 24.34
N GLN A 568 -20.59 -16.69 24.74
CA GLN A 568 -20.68 -18.13 24.98
C GLN A 568 -21.30 -18.37 26.37
N PRO A 569 -22.48 -19.00 26.48
CA PRO A 569 -23.08 -19.29 27.78
C PRO A 569 -22.18 -20.19 28.61
N GLY A 570 -21.95 -19.83 29.87
CA GLY A 570 -21.07 -20.58 30.77
C GLY A 570 -19.57 -20.44 30.45
N SER A 571 -19.19 -19.65 29.44
CA SER A 571 -17.81 -19.20 29.29
C SER A 571 -17.55 -18.00 30.18
N ASP A 572 -16.30 -17.86 30.64
CA ASP A 572 -15.83 -16.68 31.35
C ASP A 572 -15.61 -15.51 30.38
N ASP A 573 -16.68 -15.11 29.70
CA ASP A 573 -16.79 -13.91 28.88
C ASP A 573 -16.89 -12.65 29.76
N VAL A 574 -16.54 -11.52 29.18
CA VAL A 574 -16.78 -10.20 29.77
C VAL A 574 -18.18 -9.76 29.37
N ALA A 575 -19.11 -9.76 30.32
CA ALA A 575 -20.54 -9.51 30.05
C ALA A 575 -20.81 -8.17 29.36
N SER A 576 -20.00 -7.15 29.64
CA SER A 576 -20.13 -5.85 29.01
C SER A 576 -19.63 -5.83 27.56
N GLU A 577 -18.72 -6.74 27.16
CA GLU A 577 -18.02 -6.70 25.86
C GLU A 577 -18.46 -7.82 24.89
N CYS A 578 -19.08 -8.89 25.38
CA CYS A 578 -19.46 -10.02 24.55
C CYS A 578 -20.61 -9.71 23.59
N GLY A 579 -20.66 -10.41 22.45
CA GLY A 579 -21.72 -10.22 21.44
C GLY A 579 -21.62 -8.94 20.62
N ARG A 580 -20.59 -8.10 20.83
CA ARG A 580 -20.39 -6.83 20.10
C ARG A 580 -18.96 -6.67 19.60
N ASN A 581 -18.79 -5.87 18.56
CA ASN A 581 -17.48 -5.39 18.13
C ASN A 581 -17.21 -4.03 18.79
N LEU A 582 -16.08 -3.92 19.50
CA LEU A 582 -15.70 -2.71 20.26
C LEU A 582 -15.06 -1.62 19.40
N VAL A 583 -14.81 -1.89 18.10
CA VAL A 583 -14.19 -0.95 17.16
C VAL A 583 -15.24 -0.28 16.30
N PHE A 584 -16.22 -1.03 15.80
CA PHE A 584 -17.34 -0.54 14.99
C PHE A 584 -18.55 -1.47 15.10
N PRO A 585 -19.79 -1.00 14.93
CA PRO A 585 -20.98 -1.83 15.05
C PRO A 585 -21.09 -2.87 13.93
N VAL A 586 -21.42 -4.12 14.29
CA VAL A 586 -21.70 -5.24 13.37
C VAL A 586 -22.81 -6.12 13.95
N ASP A 587 -23.48 -6.89 13.10
CA ASP A 587 -24.50 -7.86 13.51
C ASP A 587 -23.91 -9.09 14.21
N THR A 588 -24.74 -9.90 14.87
CA THR A 588 -24.31 -11.17 15.47
C THR A 588 -24.13 -12.28 14.43
N CYS A 589 -23.07 -13.08 14.54
CA CYS A 589 -22.83 -14.21 13.66
C CYS A 589 -23.89 -15.31 13.86
N THR A 590 -24.52 -15.76 12.77
CA THR A 590 -25.53 -16.83 12.76
C THR A 590 -24.94 -18.22 12.52
N GLY A 591 -23.73 -18.30 11.95
CA GLY A 591 -23.02 -19.53 11.56
C GLY A 591 -21.77 -19.80 12.39
N GLY A 592 -21.63 -19.14 13.54
CA GLY A 592 -20.50 -19.32 14.45
C GLY A 592 -19.17 -18.75 13.92
N PRO A 593 -18.02 -19.20 14.45
CA PRO A 593 -16.70 -18.64 14.16
C PRO A 593 -16.23 -18.82 12.70
N LEU A 594 -16.91 -19.63 11.89
CA LEU A 594 -16.56 -19.77 10.46
C LEU A 594 -17.06 -18.61 9.59
N GLN A 595 -17.92 -17.74 10.14
CA GLN A 595 -18.36 -16.51 9.48
C GLN A 595 -17.41 -15.33 9.74
N THR A 596 -16.49 -15.48 10.68
CA THR A 596 -15.47 -14.49 11.00
C THR A 596 -14.13 -14.90 10.41
N GLU A 597 -13.26 -13.92 10.19
CA GLU A 597 -11.87 -14.21 9.90
C GLU A 597 -11.17 -14.66 11.19
N GLN A 598 -10.38 -15.73 11.07
CA GLN A 598 -9.66 -16.33 12.19
C GLN A 598 -8.16 -16.31 11.95
N PHE A 599 -7.43 -15.98 13.00
CA PHE A 599 -5.97 -15.94 13.03
C PHE A 599 -5.49 -16.90 14.11
N ASN A 600 -4.60 -17.81 13.71
CA ASN A 600 -3.96 -18.75 14.62
C ASN A 600 -2.45 -18.55 14.53
N ASN A 601 -1.79 -18.50 15.69
CA ASN A 601 -0.33 -18.51 15.78
C ASN A 601 0.09 -19.42 16.92
N CYS A 602 1.21 -20.10 16.79
CA CYS A 602 1.70 -21.06 17.78
C CYS A 602 3.11 -20.73 18.25
N ALA A 603 3.37 -21.02 19.52
CA ALA A 603 4.70 -21.05 20.12
C ALA A 603 4.94 -22.40 20.82
N ASP A 604 6.14 -22.95 20.68
CA ASP A 604 6.54 -24.20 21.32
C ASP A 604 7.11 -23.92 22.72
N VAL A 605 6.54 -24.52 23.76
CA VAL A 605 6.94 -24.27 25.15
C VAL A 605 7.07 -25.58 25.92
N MET A 606 7.86 -25.59 26.99
CA MET A 606 7.85 -26.68 27.97
C MET A 606 7.13 -26.24 29.23
N ILE A 607 6.30 -27.12 29.81
CA ILE A 607 5.61 -26.85 31.08
C ILE A 607 5.93 -27.96 32.08
N ALA A 608 6.66 -27.60 33.13
CA ALA A 608 6.95 -28.48 34.26
C ALA A 608 5.82 -28.46 35.30
N ARG A 609 5.69 -29.54 36.07
CA ARG A 609 4.77 -29.59 37.21
C ARG A 609 5.21 -28.61 38.30
N ALA A 610 4.25 -27.97 38.96
CA ALA A 610 4.53 -27.02 40.04
C ALA A 610 5.20 -27.67 41.27
N ASP A 611 5.00 -28.97 41.49
CA ASP A 611 5.55 -29.73 42.62
C ASP A 611 7.01 -30.19 42.40
N GLY A 612 7.58 -29.95 41.21
CA GLY A 612 8.90 -30.45 40.83
C GLY A 612 9.01 -31.98 40.83
N ALA A 613 7.89 -32.71 40.97
CA ALA A 613 7.90 -34.15 41.02
C ALA A 613 8.20 -34.71 39.62
N PRO A 614 9.20 -35.61 39.47
CA PRO A 614 9.42 -36.31 38.21
C PRO A 614 8.16 -37.10 37.85
N LEU A 615 7.72 -36.98 36.60
CA LEU A 615 6.56 -37.72 36.11
C LEU A 615 6.79 -39.22 36.28
N ALA A 616 5.84 -39.90 36.91
CA ALA A 616 5.79 -41.34 36.85
C ALA A 616 5.70 -41.74 35.37
N PRO A 617 6.56 -42.66 34.87
CA PRO A 617 6.57 -43.03 33.46
C PRO A 617 5.16 -43.48 33.05
N SER A 618 4.65 -42.87 31.97
CA SER A 618 3.36 -43.27 31.41
C SER A 618 3.37 -44.77 31.12
N PRO A 619 2.32 -45.53 31.53
CA PRO A 619 2.23 -46.94 31.20
C PRO A 619 2.31 -47.10 29.67
N PRO A 620 3.05 -48.11 29.17
CA PRO A 620 3.20 -48.32 27.75
C PRO A 620 1.83 -48.42 27.09
N PRO A 621 1.62 -47.79 25.91
CA PRO A 621 0.35 -47.85 25.22
C PRO A 621 -0.06 -49.31 25.02
N PRO A 622 -1.34 -49.67 25.25
CA PRO A 622 -1.81 -51.03 25.03
C PRO A 622 -1.49 -51.42 23.58
N SER A 623 -0.83 -52.57 23.42
CA SER A 623 -0.42 -53.08 22.12
C SER A 623 -1.66 -53.13 21.20
N PRO A 624 -1.61 -52.53 20.00
CA PRO A 624 -2.76 -52.50 19.10
C PRO A 624 -3.15 -53.93 18.73
N SER A 625 -4.41 -54.29 18.97
CA SER A 625 -4.98 -55.54 18.49
C SER A 625 -4.80 -55.65 16.96
N PRO A 626 -4.42 -56.81 16.44
CA PRO A 626 -4.20 -57.00 15.01
C PRO A 626 -5.48 -56.67 14.23
N PRO A 627 -5.38 -55.94 13.10
CA PRO A 627 -6.54 -55.59 12.30
C PRO A 627 -7.21 -56.86 11.73
N PRO A 628 -8.55 -56.92 11.69
CA PRO A 628 -9.25 -58.00 11.02
C PRO A 628 -8.89 -58.06 9.52
N PRO A 629 -8.83 -59.27 8.94
CA PRO A 629 -8.47 -59.43 7.53
C PRO A 629 -9.46 -58.69 6.62
N PRO A 630 -8.98 -58.01 5.57
CA PRO A 630 -9.85 -57.24 4.68
C PRO A 630 -10.81 -58.18 3.93
N PRO A 631 -12.09 -57.78 3.75
CA PRO A 631 -13.02 -58.52 2.91
C PRO A 631 -12.56 -58.46 1.45
N SER A 632 -12.57 -59.62 0.79
CA SER A 632 -12.22 -59.80 -0.61
C SER A 632 -13.06 -58.91 -1.53
N LEU A 633 -12.41 -58.04 -2.29
CA LEU A 633 -13.04 -57.19 -3.31
C LEU A 633 -13.67 -58.03 -4.44
N PRO A 634 -14.89 -57.68 -4.91
CA PRO A 634 -15.47 -58.27 -6.11
C PRO A 634 -14.76 -57.77 -7.38
N ALA A 635 -14.71 -58.64 -8.39
CA ALA A 635 -14.02 -58.40 -9.66
C ALA A 635 -14.61 -57.20 -10.44
N PRO A 636 -13.79 -56.45 -11.20
CA PRO A 636 -14.26 -55.30 -11.96
C PRO A 636 -15.14 -55.73 -13.15
N PRO A 637 -16.21 -54.99 -13.48
CA PRO A 637 -17.00 -55.22 -14.67
C PRO A 637 -16.28 -54.77 -15.96
N SER A 638 -16.48 -55.54 -17.02
CA SER A 638 -15.89 -55.36 -18.36
C SER A 638 -16.24 -54.00 -19.01
N PRO A 639 -15.34 -53.43 -19.84
CA PRO A 639 -15.55 -52.14 -20.48
C PRO A 639 -16.64 -52.18 -21.58
N PRO A 640 -17.39 -51.08 -21.79
CA PRO A 640 -18.42 -50.99 -22.82
C PRO A 640 -17.81 -50.80 -24.24
N PRO A 641 -18.54 -51.19 -25.31
CA PRO A 641 -18.03 -51.12 -26.67
C PRO A 641 -17.97 -49.68 -27.20
N ALA A 642 -16.95 -49.41 -28.02
CA ALA A 642 -16.67 -48.12 -28.61
C ALA A 642 -17.78 -47.65 -29.58
N SER A 643 -18.22 -46.40 -29.42
CA SER A 643 -19.16 -45.72 -30.33
C SER A 643 -18.48 -45.33 -31.66
N PRO A 644 -19.24 -45.27 -32.78
CA PRO A 644 -18.68 -45.09 -34.11
C PRO A 644 -18.32 -43.63 -34.44
N ARG A 645 -17.28 -43.50 -35.27
CA ARG A 645 -16.66 -42.26 -35.76
C ARG A 645 -17.58 -41.52 -36.75
N PRO A 646 -17.75 -40.17 -36.66
CA PRO A 646 -18.51 -39.41 -37.65
C PRO A 646 -17.75 -39.28 -38.97
N SER A 647 -18.50 -39.33 -40.08
CA SER A 647 -18.02 -39.21 -41.47
C SER A 647 -17.70 -37.76 -41.87
N PRO A 648 -16.82 -37.53 -42.86
CA PRO A 648 -16.40 -36.19 -43.30
C PRO A 648 -17.46 -35.49 -44.18
N PRO A 649 -17.53 -34.15 -44.15
CA PRO A 649 -18.48 -33.38 -44.97
C PRO A 649 -18.02 -33.24 -46.44
N PRO A 650 -18.97 -33.03 -47.38
CA PRO A 650 -18.72 -33.04 -48.82
C PRO A 650 -18.09 -31.73 -49.36
N PRO A 651 -17.47 -31.75 -50.55
CA PRO A 651 -16.74 -30.62 -51.11
C PRO A 651 -17.66 -29.51 -51.64
N LYS A 652 -17.22 -28.27 -51.45
CA LYS A 652 -17.90 -27.03 -51.82
C LYS A 652 -17.73 -26.73 -53.32
N PRO A 653 -18.78 -26.33 -54.07
CA PRO A 653 -18.69 -26.10 -55.51
C PRO A 653 -18.03 -24.76 -55.89
N SER A 654 -17.32 -24.76 -57.01
CA SER A 654 -16.58 -23.67 -57.65
C SER A 654 -17.48 -22.59 -58.28
N ARG A 655 -17.07 -21.32 -58.17
CA ARG A 655 -17.77 -20.14 -58.75
C ARG A 655 -17.50 -19.99 -60.26
N PRO A 656 -18.47 -19.47 -61.05
CA PRO A 656 -18.28 -19.09 -62.45
C PRO A 656 -17.69 -17.68 -62.62
N PRO A 657 -17.16 -17.34 -63.82
CA PRO A 657 -16.38 -16.12 -64.07
C PRO A 657 -17.24 -14.87 -64.32
N THR A 658 -16.63 -13.72 -64.00
CA THR A 658 -17.15 -12.35 -64.10
C THR A 658 -17.26 -11.85 -65.55
N PRO A 659 -18.30 -11.07 -65.91
CA PRO A 659 -18.33 -10.27 -67.14
C PRO A 659 -17.89 -8.80 -66.93
N PRO A 660 -17.56 -8.07 -68.02
CA PRO A 660 -16.82 -6.81 -67.99
C PRO A 660 -17.67 -5.55 -67.80
N SER A 661 -16.99 -4.50 -67.34
CA SER A 661 -17.44 -3.14 -67.02
C SER A 661 -17.77 -2.25 -68.24
N SER A 662 -18.79 -1.37 -68.11
CA SER A 662 -18.93 0.02 -68.66
C SER A 662 -20.40 0.50 -68.52
N PRO A 663 -20.78 1.79 -68.68
CA PRO A 663 -20.20 3.10 -68.32
C PRO A 663 -21.20 3.95 -67.44
N PRO A 664 -20.92 5.21 -67.06
CA PRO A 664 -21.56 5.89 -65.92
C PRO A 664 -22.82 6.68 -66.28
N PRO A 665 -23.81 6.79 -65.37
CA PRO A 665 -24.52 8.07 -65.21
C PRO A 665 -24.93 8.32 -63.71
N PRO A 666 -25.79 9.29 -63.38
CA PRO A 666 -25.51 10.53 -62.65
C PRO A 666 -26.19 10.52 -61.25
N PRO A 667 -26.71 11.66 -60.77
CA PRO A 667 -26.23 12.41 -59.60
C PRO A 667 -26.23 11.63 -58.26
N SER A 668 -25.35 12.04 -57.35
CA SER A 668 -25.13 11.44 -56.03
C SER A 668 -26.42 11.08 -55.29
N PRO A 669 -26.71 9.77 -55.09
CA PRO A 669 -27.78 9.34 -54.21
C PRO A 669 -27.37 9.54 -52.76
N LEU A 670 -28.35 9.82 -51.91
CA LEU A 670 -28.27 9.69 -50.45
C LEU A 670 -27.52 8.40 -50.10
N ALA A 671 -26.51 8.52 -49.22
CA ALA A 671 -25.63 7.42 -48.84
C ALA A 671 -26.43 6.15 -48.51
N ASP A 672 -26.11 5.09 -49.24
CA ASP A 672 -26.71 3.77 -49.08
C ASP A 672 -26.46 3.25 -47.64
N PRO A 673 -27.51 2.93 -46.85
CA PRO A 673 -27.37 2.38 -45.50
C PRO A 673 -26.58 1.06 -45.46
N SER A 674 -26.35 0.42 -46.61
CA SER A 674 -25.54 -0.80 -46.72
C SER A 674 -24.03 -0.58 -46.71
N ALA A 675 -23.55 0.67 -46.78
CA ALA A 675 -22.11 0.98 -46.81
C ALA A 675 -21.42 0.98 -45.44
N CYS A 676 -22.14 0.75 -44.33
CA CYS A 676 -21.51 0.74 -43.02
C CYS A 676 -20.87 -0.62 -42.69
N SER A 677 -19.67 -0.88 -43.21
CA SER A 677 -18.89 -2.09 -42.93
C SER A 677 -18.03 -1.99 -41.67
N SER A 678 -18.13 -0.90 -40.91
CA SER A 678 -17.32 -0.69 -39.70
C SER A 678 -17.80 -1.56 -38.54
N TYR A 679 -16.86 -1.99 -37.70
CA TYR A 679 -17.13 -2.73 -36.47
C TYR A 679 -18.20 -2.03 -35.59
N SER A 680 -18.20 -0.69 -35.56
CA SER A 680 -19.14 0.10 -34.77
C SER A 680 -20.60 -0.06 -35.23
N CYS A 681 -20.86 -0.17 -36.54
CA CYS A 681 -22.20 -0.42 -37.06
C CYS A 681 -22.69 -1.84 -36.76
N GLN A 682 -21.81 -2.85 -36.84
CA GLN A 682 -22.14 -4.23 -36.45
C GLN A 682 -22.48 -4.32 -34.95
N GLN A 683 -21.73 -3.60 -34.12
CA GLN A 683 -22.00 -3.57 -32.68
C GLN A 683 -23.26 -2.81 -32.30
N CYS A 684 -23.62 -1.76 -33.05
CA CYS A 684 -24.94 -1.11 -32.92
C CYS A 684 -26.08 -2.13 -33.11
N SER A 685 -26.04 -2.93 -34.17
CA SER A 685 -27.05 -3.96 -34.44
C SER A 685 -27.10 -5.03 -33.35
N ALA A 686 -25.93 -5.52 -32.93
CA ALA A 686 -25.84 -6.53 -31.88
C ALA A 686 -26.42 -6.03 -30.55
N ASN A 687 -26.14 -4.79 -30.17
CA ASN A 687 -26.64 -4.21 -28.93
C ASN A 687 -28.13 -3.84 -28.98
N ALA A 688 -28.63 -3.37 -30.13
CA ALA A 688 -30.05 -3.13 -30.32
C ALA A 688 -30.86 -4.42 -30.12
N LEU A 689 -30.34 -5.54 -30.64
CA LEU A 689 -30.92 -6.87 -30.43
C LEU A 689 -30.78 -7.33 -28.97
N ALA A 690 -29.60 -7.20 -28.37
CA ALA A 690 -29.35 -7.58 -26.97
C ALA A 690 -30.21 -6.78 -25.97
N ALA A 691 -30.51 -5.53 -26.28
CA ALA A 691 -31.40 -4.67 -25.50
C ALA A 691 -32.90 -4.92 -25.77
N GLY A 692 -33.25 -5.84 -26.69
CA GLY A 692 -34.64 -6.10 -27.08
C GLY A 692 -35.30 -4.94 -27.83
N LYS A 693 -34.51 -4.10 -28.52
CA LYS A 693 -34.95 -2.86 -29.20
C LYS A 693 -34.54 -2.83 -30.68
N PRO A 694 -35.05 -3.76 -31.51
CA PRO A 694 -34.70 -3.82 -32.93
C PRO A 694 -35.11 -2.55 -33.71
N SER A 695 -36.10 -1.79 -33.22
CA SER A 695 -36.50 -0.47 -33.77
C SER A 695 -35.38 0.58 -33.72
N LEU A 696 -34.38 0.39 -32.85
CA LEU A 696 -33.25 1.31 -32.67
C LEU A 696 -31.99 0.93 -33.47
N ASP A 697 -32.01 -0.21 -34.16
CA ASP A 697 -30.90 -0.64 -35.01
C ASP A 697 -30.61 0.37 -36.14
N PRO A 698 -31.60 0.79 -36.97
CA PRO A 698 -31.32 1.78 -38.03
C PRO A 698 -30.84 3.14 -37.48
N PRO A 699 -31.46 3.74 -36.45
CA PRO A 699 -30.95 4.97 -35.84
C PRO A 699 -29.52 4.87 -35.29
N CYS A 700 -29.16 3.77 -34.62
CA CYS A 700 -27.80 3.57 -34.10
C CYS A 700 -26.78 3.47 -35.23
N ARG A 701 -27.08 2.71 -36.29
CA ARG A 701 -26.19 2.58 -37.45
C ARG A 701 -26.00 3.90 -38.18
N SER A 702 -27.07 4.67 -38.40
CA SER A 702 -26.96 5.99 -39.01
C SER A 702 -26.09 6.94 -38.19
N CYS A 703 -26.21 6.91 -36.87
CA CYS A 703 -25.35 7.67 -35.97
C CYS A 703 -23.89 7.20 -36.08
N ALA A 704 -23.64 5.90 -35.96
CA ALA A 704 -22.29 5.33 -35.96
C ALA A 704 -21.57 5.56 -37.30
N ALA A 705 -22.30 5.55 -38.42
CA ALA A 705 -21.77 5.84 -39.75
C ALA A 705 -21.38 7.31 -39.94
N ALA A 706 -22.02 8.22 -39.22
CA ALA A 706 -21.75 9.66 -39.29
C ALA A 706 -20.51 10.09 -38.48
N LEU A 707 -19.98 9.22 -37.61
CA LEU A 707 -18.83 9.50 -36.73
C LEU A 707 -17.60 8.70 -37.15
N ALA A 708 -16.41 9.29 -36.96
CA ALA A 708 -15.15 8.65 -37.33
C ALA A 708 -14.87 7.33 -36.58
N ASP A 709 -15.30 7.20 -35.33
CA ASP A 709 -15.10 5.99 -34.51
C ASP A 709 -16.40 5.25 -34.14
N GLY A 710 -17.57 5.88 -34.34
CA GLY A 710 -18.90 5.35 -34.00
C GLY A 710 -19.12 4.96 -32.53
N TRP A 711 -18.13 5.14 -31.65
CA TRP A 711 -18.15 4.63 -30.27
C TRP A 711 -19.15 5.38 -29.40
N ALA A 712 -19.34 6.67 -29.67
CA ALA A 712 -20.31 7.49 -28.95
C ALA A 712 -21.75 6.98 -29.14
N CYS A 713 -22.11 6.56 -30.35
CA CYS A 713 -23.43 6.03 -30.68
C CYS A 713 -23.66 4.65 -30.06
N TYR A 714 -22.63 3.79 -30.10
CA TYR A 714 -22.66 2.47 -29.45
C TYR A 714 -22.96 2.57 -27.94
N ASN A 715 -22.34 3.54 -27.26
CA ASN A 715 -22.45 3.70 -25.80
C ASN A 715 -23.88 3.99 -25.31
N CYS A 716 -24.76 4.47 -26.19
CA CYS A 716 -26.17 4.68 -25.87
C CYS A 716 -26.95 3.37 -25.66
N LEU A 717 -26.53 2.26 -26.29
CA LEU A 717 -27.17 0.95 -26.15
C LEU A 717 -26.40 -0.02 -25.23
N ALA A 718 -25.23 0.36 -24.74
CA ALA A 718 -24.41 -0.51 -23.90
C ALA A 718 -25.08 -0.77 -22.54
N ALA A 719 -25.15 -2.02 -22.08
CA ALA A 719 -25.61 -2.32 -20.72
C ALA A 719 -24.65 -1.73 -19.65
N PRO A 720 -25.14 -1.25 -18.49
CA PRO A 720 -26.53 -1.30 -18.00
C PRO A 720 -27.43 -0.15 -18.49
N LEU A 721 -27.03 0.60 -19.51
CA LEU A 721 -27.63 1.88 -19.86
C LEU A 721 -28.98 1.82 -20.57
N ALA A 722 -29.35 0.65 -21.11
CA ALA A 722 -30.52 0.49 -21.98
C ALA A 722 -31.81 0.85 -21.23
N THR A 723 -32.13 2.14 -21.19
CA THR A 723 -33.38 2.66 -20.64
C THR A 723 -34.53 2.07 -21.44
N THR A 724 -35.65 1.81 -20.76
CA THR A 724 -36.85 1.31 -21.43
C THR A 724 -37.45 2.35 -22.37
N ASN A 725 -37.13 3.64 -22.19
CA ASN A 725 -37.63 4.75 -23.01
C ASN A 725 -36.85 4.88 -24.33
N GLU A 726 -37.50 4.54 -25.45
CA GLU A 726 -36.88 4.63 -26.79
C GLU A 726 -36.60 6.08 -27.23
N ASP A 727 -37.37 7.07 -26.78
CA ASP A 727 -37.16 8.48 -27.13
C ASP A 727 -35.87 9.02 -26.50
N VAL A 728 -35.54 8.55 -25.29
CA VAL A 728 -34.25 8.88 -24.63
C VAL A 728 -33.08 8.25 -25.38
N LEU A 729 -33.22 7.01 -25.87
CA LEU A 729 -32.18 6.35 -26.65
C LEU A 729 -31.98 7.01 -28.02
N ARG A 730 -33.07 7.42 -28.69
CA ARG A 730 -32.99 8.23 -29.92
C ARG A 730 -32.32 9.57 -29.66
N GLY A 731 -32.68 10.24 -28.56
CA GLY A 731 -32.01 11.47 -28.11
C GLY A 731 -30.52 11.28 -27.88
N CYS A 732 -30.11 10.14 -27.31
CA CYS A 732 -28.70 9.81 -27.10
C CYS A 732 -27.93 9.68 -28.42
N PHE A 733 -28.51 9.03 -29.44
CA PHE A 733 -27.89 8.97 -30.77
C PHE A 733 -27.77 10.34 -31.40
N THR A 734 -28.82 11.17 -31.36
CA THR A 734 -28.76 12.55 -31.88
C THR A 734 -27.68 13.36 -31.17
N CYS A 735 -27.60 13.25 -29.85
CA CYS A 735 -26.56 13.91 -29.04
C CYS A 735 -25.14 13.50 -29.49
N ALA A 736 -24.90 12.19 -29.69
CA ALA A 736 -23.61 11.68 -30.14
C ALA A 736 -23.27 12.15 -31.56
N ALA A 737 -24.24 12.11 -32.48
CA ALA A 737 -24.09 12.57 -33.85
C ALA A 737 -23.77 14.07 -33.95
N ASP A 738 -24.27 14.87 -33.00
CA ASP A 738 -23.99 16.31 -32.90
C ASP A 738 -22.59 16.63 -32.33
N GLY A 739 -21.72 15.63 -32.15
CA GLY A 739 -20.36 15.81 -31.68
C GLY A 739 -20.23 16.07 -30.17
N VAL A 740 -21.31 15.88 -29.40
CA VAL A 740 -21.22 15.88 -27.94
C VAL A 740 -20.49 14.62 -27.50
N ASN A 741 -19.57 14.76 -26.55
CA ASN A 741 -18.81 13.63 -26.01
C ASN A 741 -19.76 12.46 -25.68
N GLY A 742 -19.50 11.27 -26.24
CA GLY A 742 -20.35 10.09 -26.07
C GLY A 742 -20.58 9.71 -24.61
N TRP A 743 -19.63 10.02 -23.71
CA TRP A 743 -19.82 9.88 -22.27
C TRP A 743 -20.94 10.79 -21.75
N ALA A 744 -20.98 12.06 -22.17
CA ALA A 744 -22.00 13.00 -21.74
C ALA A 744 -23.40 12.62 -22.24
N CYS A 745 -23.53 12.22 -23.51
CA CYS A 745 -24.80 11.74 -24.06
C CYS A 745 -25.35 10.52 -23.31
N ARG A 746 -24.43 9.62 -22.94
CA ARG A 746 -24.68 8.43 -22.14
C ARG A 746 -25.15 8.78 -20.73
N GLU A 747 -24.44 9.66 -20.01
CA GLU A 747 -24.83 10.06 -18.66
C GLU A 747 -26.18 10.81 -18.67
N CYS A 748 -26.41 11.69 -19.64
CA CYS A 748 -27.71 12.32 -19.85
C CYS A 748 -28.84 11.29 -20.00
N ALA A 749 -28.59 10.21 -20.76
CA ALA A 749 -29.57 9.16 -21.01
C ALA A 749 -29.89 8.30 -19.77
N LYS A 750 -28.92 8.09 -18.87
CA LYS A 750 -29.17 7.36 -17.61
C LYS A 750 -30.17 8.05 -16.71
N ALA A 751 -30.04 9.36 -16.60
CA ALA A 751 -30.82 10.12 -15.64
C ALA A 751 -32.11 10.69 -16.24
N ALA A 752 -32.21 10.84 -17.57
CA ALA A 752 -33.35 11.46 -18.23
C ALA A 752 -34.68 10.74 -17.97
N LEU A 753 -35.72 11.52 -17.66
CA LEU A 753 -37.09 11.01 -17.49
C LEU A 753 -37.84 10.87 -18.83
N SER A 754 -37.43 11.65 -19.83
CA SER A 754 -38.10 11.82 -21.11
C SER A 754 -37.07 12.18 -22.21
N GLY A 755 -37.47 12.09 -23.48
CA GLY A 755 -36.69 12.61 -24.61
C GLY A 755 -36.36 14.11 -24.47
N PRO A 756 -37.33 14.98 -24.12
CA PRO A 756 -37.05 16.40 -23.84
C PRO A 756 -36.05 16.64 -22.70
N ASP A 757 -36.13 15.90 -21.59
CA ASP A 757 -35.18 16.00 -20.48
C ASP A 757 -33.75 15.62 -20.92
N HIS A 758 -33.63 14.59 -21.75
CA HIS A 758 -32.37 14.22 -22.40
C HIS A 758 -31.82 15.34 -23.30
N ALA A 759 -32.67 15.91 -24.16
CA ALA A 759 -32.29 16.99 -25.07
C ALA A 759 -31.82 18.25 -24.33
N ASN A 760 -32.47 18.58 -23.21
CA ASN A 760 -32.06 19.68 -22.33
C ASN A 760 -30.67 19.42 -21.72
N CYS A 761 -30.41 18.17 -21.29
CA CYS A 761 -29.11 17.79 -20.75
C CYS A 761 -28.01 17.85 -21.82
N ALA A 762 -28.26 17.31 -23.02
CA ALA A 762 -27.33 17.39 -24.14
C ALA A 762 -27.02 18.85 -24.52
N THR A 763 -28.03 19.72 -24.50
CA THR A 763 -27.87 21.16 -24.75
C THR A 763 -27.02 21.83 -23.67
N CYS A 764 -27.18 21.45 -22.41
CA CYS A 764 -26.34 21.92 -21.31
C CYS A 764 -24.85 21.59 -21.58
N TYR A 765 -24.53 20.34 -21.92
CA TYR A 765 -23.15 19.93 -22.23
C TYR A 765 -22.54 20.63 -23.46
N LYS A 766 -23.37 21.00 -24.44
CA LYS A 766 -22.89 21.80 -25.60
C LYS A 766 -22.50 23.22 -25.22
N ARG A 767 -23.18 23.82 -24.23
CA ARG A 767 -23.02 25.24 -23.86
C ARG A 767 -22.10 25.45 -22.66
N ALA A 768 -22.04 24.48 -21.76
CA ALA A 768 -21.17 24.50 -20.61
C ALA A 768 -19.69 24.46 -21.04
N SER A 769 -18.85 25.22 -20.37
CA SER A 769 -17.40 25.06 -20.50
C SER A 769 -16.98 23.65 -20.06
N ALA A 770 -15.83 23.17 -20.54
CA ALA A 770 -15.31 21.85 -20.15
C ALA A 770 -15.19 21.68 -18.62
N ALA A 771 -14.95 22.78 -17.89
CA ALA A 771 -14.90 22.81 -16.42
C ALA A 771 -16.30 22.67 -15.76
N ASN A 772 -17.37 23.03 -16.46
CA ASN A 772 -18.75 23.05 -15.95
C ASN A 772 -19.59 21.83 -16.36
N ASN A 773 -19.03 20.91 -17.15
CA ASN A 773 -19.70 19.71 -17.63
C ASN A 773 -20.28 18.82 -16.51
N TRP A 774 -19.67 18.83 -15.32
CA TRP A 774 -20.20 18.09 -14.16
C TRP A 774 -21.49 18.70 -13.60
N GLY A 775 -21.70 20.00 -13.81
CA GLY A 775 -22.92 20.71 -13.39
C GLY A 775 -24.18 20.20 -14.07
N CYS A 776 -24.09 19.83 -15.35
CA CYS A 776 -25.23 19.30 -16.08
C CYS A 776 -25.73 17.99 -15.46
N LEU A 777 -24.80 17.11 -15.03
CA LEU A 777 -25.13 15.88 -14.33
C LEU A 777 -25.69 16.14 -12.92
N ASN A 778 -25.05 17.04 -12.17
CA ASN A 778 -25.53 17.44 -10.84
C ASN A 778 -26.98 17.95 -10.91
N CYS A 779 -27.32 18.73 -11.94
CA CYS A 779 -28.68 19.20 -12.16
C CYS A 779 -29.70 18.07 -12.36
N GLN A 780 -29.34 17.02 -13.09
CA GLN A 780 -30.21 15.86 -13.28
C GLN A 780 -30.46 15.10 -11.98
N THR A 781 -29.46 15.00 -11.09
CA THR A 781 -29.62 14.35 -9.79
C THR A 781 -30.31 15.23 -8.75
N ALA A 782 -29.91 16.49 -8.64
CA ALA A 782 -30.37 17.43 -7.61
C ALA A 782 -31.85 17.77 -7.74
N ALA A 783 -32.36 17.88 -8.97
CA ALA A 783 -33.77 18.19 -9.22
C ALA A 783 -34.74 17.02 -8.92
N GLY A 784 -34.23 15.83 -8.57
CA GLY A 784 -35.05 14.65 -8.30
C GLY A 784 -35.87 14.24 -9.52
N SER A 785 -37.14 13.87 -9.34
CA SER A 785 -38.04 13.43 -10.42
C SER A 785 -38.80 14.58 -11.12
N SER A 786 -38.45 15.84 -10.88
CA SER A 786 -39.15 16.99 -11.46
C SER A 786 -38.46 17.48 -12.73
N GLU A 787 -39.00 17.10 -13.89
CA GLU A 787 -38.50 17.53 -15.21
C GLU A 787 -38.45 19.06 -15.38
N PRO A 788 -39.45 19.86 -14.94
CA PRO A 788 -39.35 21.31 -14.99
C PRO A 788 -38.19 21.88 -14.15
N LYS A 789 -37.94 21.33 -12.95
CA LYS A 789 -36.80 21.75 -12.12
C LYS A 789 -35.46 21.41 -12.77
N ARG A 790 -35.38 20.26 -13.45
CA ARG A 790 -34.19 19.86 -14.24
C ARG A 790 -33.92 20.84 -15.36
N ALA A 791 -34.94 21.18 -16.15
CA ALA A 791 -34.81 22.12 -17.26
C ALA A 791 -34.26 23.48 -16.81
N VAL A 792 -34.77 24.00 -15.69
CA VAL A 792 -34.32 25.26 -15.07
C VAL A 792 -32.85 25.19 -14.64
N CYS A 793 -32.46 24.09 -13.98
CA CYS A 793 -31.08 23.88 -13.54
C CYS A 793 -30.11 23.72 -14.72
N LEU A 794 -30.49 22.92 -15.72
CA LEU A 794 -29.68 22.68 -16.92
C LEU A 794 -29.50 23.98 -17.73
N GLY A 795 -30.52 24.84 -17.79
CA GLY A 795 -30.41 26.18 -18.36
C GLY A 795 -29.43 27.07 -17.59
N CYS A 796 -29.45 27.02 -16.26
CA CYS A 796 -28.52 27.75 -15.38
C CYS A 796 -27.06 27.35 -15.64
N VAL A 797 -26.75 26.04 -15.64
CA VAL A 797 -25.38 25.54 -15.89
C VAL A 797 -24.95 25.79 -17.34
N GLY A 798 -25.84 25.60 -18.31
CA GLY A 798 -25.57 25.88 -19.72
C GLY A 798 -25.27 27.36 -19.99
N ALA A 799 -25.71 28.27 -19.12
CA ALA A 799 -25.33 29.69 -19.15
C ALA A 799 -23.99 29.97 -18.44
N ASN A 800 -23.23 28.94 -18.06
CA ASN A 800 -21.97 29.01 -17.32
C ASN A 800 -22.07 29.66 -15.93
N ALA A 801 -23.25 29.61 -15.29
CA ALA A 801 -23.36 29.90 -13.87
C ALA A 801 -22.69 28.80 -13.02
N GLU A 802 -22.40 29.12 -11.76
CA GLU A 802 -21.70 28.21 -10.84
C GLU A 802 -22.48 26.88 -10.68
N PRO A 803 -21.91 25.73 -11.12
CA PRO A 803 -22.59 24.44 -11.17
C PRO A 803 -23.24 23.98 -9.88
N TRP A 804 -22.58 24.21 -8.74
CA TRP A 804 -23.07 23.75 -7.46
C TRP A 804 -24.27 24.59 -7.00
N ALA A 805 -24.24 25.90 -7.18
CA ALA A 805 -25.32 26.82 -6.85
C ALA A 805 -26.59 26.54 -7.68
N CYS A 806 -26.45 26.28 -8.99
CA CYS A 806 -27.58 25.86 -9.82
C CYS A 806 -28.22 24.56 -9.27
N GLY A 807 -27.39 23.59 -8.89
CA GLY A 807 -27.83 22.35 -8.25
C GLY A 807 -28.56 22.58 -6.92
N GLN A 808 -28.08 23.51 -6.08
CA GLN A 808 -28.74 23.86 -4.83
C GLN A 808 -30.12 24.49 -5.04
N CYS A 809 -30.27 25.38 -6.03
CA CYS A 809 -31.59 25.89 -6.43
C CYS A 809 -32.53 24.76 -6.84
N ALA A 810 -32.04 23.76 -7.56
CA ALA A 810 -32.85 22.63 -7.98
C ALA A 810 -33.17 21.66 -6.83
N ALA A 811 -32.26 21.42 -5.89
CA ALA A 811 -32.50 20.48 -4.79
C ALA A 811 -33.43 21.06 -3.72
N ARG A 812 -33.24 22.33 -3.35
CA ARG A 812 -33.83 22.90 -2.14
C ARG A 812 -35.32 23.20 -2.25
N TYR A 813 -35.78 23.70 -3.40
CA TYR A 813 -37.15 24.21 -3.50
C TYR A 813 -38.14 23.15 -3.96
N ALA A 814 -39.38 23.25 -3.47
CA ALA A 814 -40.41 22.26 -3.74
C ALA A 814 -40.98 22.38 -5.17
N SER A 815 -41.03 23.60 -5.72
CA SER A 815 -41.61 23.88 -7.04
C SER A 815 -40.58 24.34 -8.07
N ALA A 816 -40.94 24.22 -9.36
CA ALA A 816 -40.13 24.72 -10.46
C ALA A 816 -40.04 26.26 -10.46
N CYS A 817 -41.14 26.95 -10.12
CA CYS A 817 -41.15 28.41 -9.99
C CYS A 817 -40.12 28.89 -8.97
N GLU A 818 -40.05 28.28 -7.80
CA GLU A 818 -39.08 28.70 -6.78
C GLU A 818 -37.64 28.43 -7.21
N ALA A 819 -37.40 27.32 -7.93
CA ALA A 819 -36.10 27.05 -8.55
C ALA A 819 -35.75 28.11 -9.63
N GLU A 820 -36.72 28.56 -10.43
CA GLU A 820 -36.54 29.64 -11.42
C GLU A 820 -36.18 30.96 -10.74
N GLN A 821 -36.88 31.34 -9.67
CA GLN A 821 -36.57 32.56 -8.91
C GLN A 821 -35.17 32.51 -8.28
N CYS A 822 -34.75 31.35 -7.80
CA CYS A 822 -33.39 31.13 -7.32
C CYS A 822 -32.35 31.30 -8.42
N VAL A 823 -32.56 30.69 -9.59
CA VAL A 823 -31.66 30.82 -10.74
C VAL A 823 -31.62 32.27 -11.25
N ALA A 824 -32.75 32.97 -11.30
CA ALA A 824 -32.79 34.38 -11.67
C ALA A 824 -31.97 35.25 -10.70
N CYS A 825 -32.03 34.95 -9.39
CA CYS A 825 -31.16 35.60 -8.41
C CYS A 825 -29.67 35.32 -8.67
N LEU A 826 -29.30 34.06 -8.96
CA LEU A 826 -27.91 33.68 -9.26
C LEU A 826 -27.37 34.42 -10.50
N GLN A 827 -28.18 34.54 -11.53
CA GLN A 827 -27.82 35.26 -12.76
C GLN A 827 -27.64 36.76 -12.50
N ALA A 828 -28.52 37.36 -11.68
CA ALA A 828 -28.42 38.76 -11.31
C ALA A 828 -27.27 39.04 -10.33
N ASN A 829 -26.87 38.07 -9.49
CA ASN A 829 -25.92 38.26 -8.41
C ASN A 829 -24.91 37.10 -8.30
N PRO A 830 -24.05 36.87 -9.32
CA PRO A 830 -23.17 35.71 -9.37
C PRO A 830 -22.16 35.65 -8.20
N ALA A 831 -21.74 36.81 -7.67
CA ALA A 831 -20.85 36.90 -6.51
C ALA A 831 -21.53 36.56 -5.17
N ALA A 832 -22.87 36.53 -5.14
CA ALA A 832 -23.67 36.32 -3.94
C ALA A 832 -24.45 35.00 -4.01
N ALA A 833 -23.86 33.95 -4.59
CA ALA A 833 -24.52 32.67 -4.78
C ALA A 833 -25.16 32.11 -3.50
N TRP A 834 -24.45 32.22 -2.36
CA TRP A 834 -24.96 31.82 -1.04
C TRP A 834 -26.27 32.51 -0.66
N ALA A 835 -26.40 33.82 -0.92
CA ALA A 835 -27.61 34.55 -0.61
C ALA A 835 -28.81 34.05 -1.43
N CYS A 836 -28.58 33.69 -2.70
CA CYS A 836 -29.65 33.26 -3.60
C CYS A 836 -30.22 31.88 -3.23
N TYR A 837 -29.40 30.84 -3.06
CA TYR A 837 -29.95 29.53 -2.71
C TYR A 837 -30.28 29.38 -1.21
N SER A 838 -29.98 30.39 -0.37
CA SER A 838 -30.46 30.45 1.02
C SER A 838 -31.74 31.25 1.24
N ALA A 839 -32.16 32.04 0.24
CA ALA A 839 -33.39 32.81 0.28
C ALA A 839 -34.66 31.92 0.31
N SER A 840 -35.82 32.56 0.47
CA SER A 840 -37.12 31.90 0.31
C SER A 840 -37.87 32.57 -0.84
N TYR A 841 -38.36 31.76 -1.79
CA TYR A 841 -39.08 32.24 -2.98
C TYR A 841 -40.58 31.89 -2.96
N ALA A 842 -41.06 31.26 -1.89
CA ALA A 842 -42.44 30.79 -1.79
C ALA A 842 -43.49 31.91 -1.98
N ALA A 843 -43.21 33.12 -1.50
CA ALA A 843 -44.10 34.27 -1.63
C ALA A 843 -44.25 34.76 -3.09
N SER A 844 -43.19 34.65 -3.91
CA SER A 844 -43.22 35.04 -5.32
C SER A 844 -43.93 33.99 -6.20
N CYS A 845 -44.08 32.76 -5.70
CA CYS A 845 -44.63 31.63 -6.46
C CYS A 845 -46.05 31.22 -6.05
N SER A 846 -46.63 31.84 -5.02
CA SER A 846 -47.96 31.51 -4.49
C SER A 846 -49.13 32.19 -5.24
N ALA A 847 -48.86 33.11 -6.17
CA ALA A 847 -49.90 33.84 -6.91
C ALA A 847 -50.57 33.05 -8.06
N ALA A 848 -50.06 31.86 -8.44
CA ALA A 848 -50.56 31.12 -9.60
C ALA A 848 -51.76 30.19 -9.32
N GLY A 849 -52.20 30.05 -8.05
CA GLY A 849 -53.27 29.13 -7.65
C GLY A 849 -54.48 29.81 -7.02
N GLY A 850 -55.26 30.59 -7.78
CA GLY A 850 -56.33 31.41 -7.19
C GLY A 850 -57.47 31.90 -8.09
N ARG A 851 -57.82 31.23 -9.20
CA ARG A 851 -59.22 31.29 -9.69
C ARG A 851 -59.93 30.02 -9.25
N ARG A 852 -60.58 30.08 -8.08
CA ARG A 852 -61.62 29.11 -7.71
C ARG A 852 -62.77 29.24 -8.71
N LEU A 853 -63.11 28.17 -9.40
CA LEU A 853 -64.44 27.98 -9.98
C LEU A 853 -65.45 28.09 -8.83
N ARG A 854 -66.40 29.03 -8.95
CA ARG A 854 -67.62 29.02 -8.15
C ARG A 854 -68.47 27.85 -8.65
N VAL A 855 -68.75 26.90 -7.78
CA VAL A 855 -69.96 26.08 -7.78
C VAL A 855 -70.72 26.46 -6.52
#